data_AF-A0A812VWC4-F1
#
_entry.id   AF-A0A812VWC4-F1
#
_cell.length_a   1.000
_cell.length_b   1.000
_cell.length_c   1.000
_cell.angle_alpha   90.00
_cell.angle_beta   90.00
_cell.angle_gamma   90.00
#
_symmetry.space_group_name_H-M   'P 1'
#
loop_
_entity.id
_entity.type
_entity.pdbx_description
1 polymer ?
#
loop_
_entity_poly.entity_id
_entity_poly.type
_entity_poly.pdbx_seq_one_letter_code
_entity_poly.pdbx_strand_id
1 'polypeptide(L)'
;LFVDDVQWKVEAHANRCRHWPDDVALLRNERIYYAEEDEGRLTVDIMRLGSMKGSVKVRYTTEDGSAKAGVSYEETFGEVIFADQEYRQSIEINMIASQYWSATMEFKVRLMDPDGCNLGNHLHTCRVKIIDTDTFPSSKYEDQLKMGDEGLDQISSTGLYWEYWKLCFFQVPGIAVRTVLTLVFDQLKNVYRYFVLCLNIYLVDVLFNMNDPETKERLVLPSRLDTAYVIAGLYVAPMLVLHAWDLVKALLDVQGHLRLYLQASLFRRYLNYSEESRLSVPPTDMQHALSMGSKSAAEGYTKLIDLFQKFGQLGVFTYFTLRENPAAIYLILAMPSLMALFLAYKTCMPLNRDDRKDIEASVLALAAEVCQRYRLIADYFQRPQMNEIFARQTNELRREYIPEKVEAVNNEYFPKWLGPVFVSIYIAMDAKSVFEGTISLGTFLATIQVMKDVSSEFADAYNMILELADTFASIQYLTSYFNKDTDLLTWKGVNRKRRELTKEARDKAFSSAAASDGADGGTEVLYKTDLIPIKLSGMFYGWMRHEPIFENVDASVDQGKLVAVMGSHGSGKATLLKLLGHMVFPQDGTIFIPSHLRILHVTQEAYILNLSAWQNLIFGCPNPQTVDPRRVRKICERLKMKVTLDLIKDDLEKQEKLRGVPSPNAEEDEDSGEEEEGEKDFKGSDSLWQESLTYSEKVKLHLARALIMNPEVLVLQRPLHHYDKKTGELVLELLQEHVHLRGLELPEKNKKHRRPRTCFFTVEAETEAHKADAVWYIDKAAVQSYDDPGTVTSEFFKAKTIGSFHMNN
;
A
#
# COMPACT_ATOMS: atom_id res chain seq x y z
N LEU A 1 9.41 29.46 12.31
CA LEU A 1 9.62 30.16 11.02
C LEU A 1 8.71 29.67 9.88
N PHE A 2 8.12 28.45 9.93
CA PHE A 2 7.14 27.96 8.93
C PHE A 2 5.67 28.00 9.41
N VAL A 3 5.41 28.44 10.65
CA VAL A 3 4.08 28.41 11.29
C VAL A 3 3.32 29.73 11.11
N ASP A 4 4.02 30.87 11.08
CA ASP A 4 3.39 32.20 11.00
C ASP A 4 2.82 32.56 9.61
N ASP A 5 3.32 31.91 8.55
CA ASP A 5 2.95 32.23 7.15
C ASP A 5 1.61 31.60 6.71
N VAL A 6 1.12 30.62 7.46
CA VAL A 6 -0.16 29.94 7.22
C VAL A 6 -1.30 30.63 7.98
N GLN A 7 -1.04 31.14 9.19
CA GLN A 7 -2.02 31.83 10.02
C GLN A 7 -2.50 33.14 9.38
N TRP A 8 -1.58 33.94 8.82
CA TRP A 8 -1.91 35.14 8.04
C TRP A 8 -2.76 34.81 6.80
N LYS A 9 -2.50 33.69 6.10
CA LYS A 9 -3.25 33.30 4.90
C LYS A 9 -4.66 32.84 5.22
N VAL A 10 -4.90 32.21 6.37
CA VAL A 10 -6.24 31.74 6.77
C VAL A 10 -7.10 32.88 7.33
N GLU A 11 -6.53 33.78 8.15
CA GLU A 11 -7.25 34.98 8.59
C GLU A 11 -7.52 35.96 7.45
N ALA A 12 -6.59 36.07 6.49
CA ALA A 12 -6.82 36.85 5.26
C ALA A 12 -7.83 36.18 4.31
N HIS A 13 -8.13 34.88 4.46
CA HIS A 13 -9.17 34.19 3.70
C HIS A 13 -10.55 34.30 4.37
N ALA A 14 -10.60 34.29 5.71
CA ALA A 14 -11.82 34.48 6.49
C ALA A 14 -12.29 35.95 6.47
N ASN A 15 -11.37 36.91 6.55
CA ASN A 15 -11.66 38.35 6.48
C ASN A 15 -11.84 38.88 5.04
N ARG A 16 -11.62 38.05 4.01
CA ARG A 16 -12.00 38.32 2.60
C ARG A 16 -13.39 37.78 2.22
N CYS A 17 -14.22 37.40 3.18
CA CYS A 17 -15.66 37.27 2.99
C CYS A 17 -16.36 38.65 2.91
N ARG A 18 -15.78 39.62 2.20
CA ARG A 18 -16.48 40.84 1.78
C ARG A 18 -17.28 40.50 0.53
N HIS A 19 -18.61 40.67 0.62
CA HIS A 19 -19.56 40.81 -0.49
C HIS A 19 -19.00 40.46 -1.88
N TRP A 20 -19.21 39.21 -2.30
CA TRP A 20 -18.95 38.80 -3.68
C TRP A 20 -20.28 38.85 -4.44
N PRO A 21 -20.32 39.44 -5.65
CA PRO A 21 -21.54 39.46 -6.46
C PRO A 21 -21.99 38.04 -6.83
N ASP A 22 -23.30 37.85 -7.05
CA ASP A 22 -23.95 36.54 -7.28
C ASP A 22 -23.49 35.79 -8.57
N ASP A 23 -22.53 36.34 -9.31
CA ASP A 23 -22.07 35.90 -10.64
C ASP A 23 -20.66 35.26 -10.67
N VAL A 24 -20.12 34.74 -9.55
CA VAL A 24 -18.74 34.22 -9.51
C VAL A 24 -18.63 32.80 -10.08
N ALA A 25 -17.67 32.57 -10.98
CA ALA A 25 -17.38 31.26 -11.54
C ALA A 25 -16.64 30.34 -10.55
N LEU A 26 -16.97 29.04 -10.57
CA LEU A 26 -16.33 28.00 -9.78
C LEU A 26 -15.47 27.11 -10.69
N LEU A 27 -14.17 26.99 -10.41
CA LEU A 27 -13.27 26.09 -11.14
C LEU A 27 -13.12 24.75 -10.41
N ARG A 28 -13.25 23.64 -11.14
CA ARG A 28 -13.10 22.28 -10.59
C ARG A 28 -12.49 21.33 -11.60
N ASN A 29 -11.68 20.41 -11.09
CA ASN A 29 -11.22 19.22 -11.83
C ASN A 29 -11.98 17.98 -11.34
N GLU A 30 -11.83 16.85 -12.03
CA GLU A 30 -12.15 15.57 -11.39
C GLU A 30 -11.20 15.29 -10.21
N ARG A 31 -11.65 14.49 -9.24
CA ARG A 31 -10.86 14.20 -8.04
C ARG A 31 -9.61 13.38 -8.34
N ILE A 32 -9.73 12.42 -9.26
CA ILE A 32 -8.68 11.44 -9.58
C ILE A 32 -8.63 11.28 -11.10
N TYR A 33 -7.44 11.42 -11.68
CA TYR A 33 -7.12 11.07 -13.05
C TYR A 33 -6.24 9.83 -13.07
N TYR A 34 -6.35 9.06 -14.14
CA TYR A 34 -5.60 7.84 -14.35
C TYR A 34 -4.85 7.96 -15.68
N ALA A 35 -3.54 7.81 -15.61
CA ALA A 35 -2.63 7.81 -16.75
C ALA A 35 -1.85 6.50 -16.73
N GLU A 36 -1.60 5.92 -17.91
CA GLU A 36 -0.53 4.92 -18.01
C GLU A 36 0.82 5.63 -18.13
N GLU A 37 1.88 4.96 -17.74
CA GLU A 37 3.22 5.53 -17.73
C GLU A 37 3.75 5.82 -19.14
N ASP A 38 3.39 4.97 -20.10
CA ASP A 38 3.76 5.04 -21.52
C ASP A 38 2.84 5.94 -22.36
N GLU A 39 1.79 6.53 -21.75
CA GLU A 39 0.80 7.36 -22.45
C GLU A 39 1.39 8.68 -22.99
N GLY A 40 2.56 9.08 -22.50
CA GLY A 40 3.33 10.24 -22.96
C GLY A 40 2.75 11.60 -22.53
N ARG A 41 1.44 11.84 -22.70
CA ARG A 41 0.77 13.07 -22.25
C ARG A 41 -0.56 12.79 -21.56
N LEU A 42 -0.71 13.37 -20.37
CA LEU A 42 -1.97 13.41 -19.64
C LEU A 42 -2.67 14.76 -19.84
N THR A 43 -3.94 14.70 -20.24
CA THR A 43 -4.82 15.87 -20.29
C THR A 43 -5.69 15.97 -19.04
N VAL A 44 -5.49 17.06 -18.29
CA VAL A 44 -6.28 17.39 -17.09
C VAL A 44 -7.25 18.52 -17.43
N ASP A 45 -8.54 18.23 -17.31
CA ASP A 45 -9.60 19.18 -17.62
C ASP A 45 -9.96 20.05 -16.41
N ILE A 46 -9.92 21.36 -16.60
CA ILE A 46 -10.48 22.35 -15.68
C ILE A 46 -11.81 22.83 -16.21
N MET A 47 -12.83 22.75 -15.37
CA MET A 47 -14.20 23.14 -15.71
C MET A 47 -14.60 24.40 -14.95
N ARG A 48 -15.12 25.38 -15.69
CA ARG A 48 -15.80 26.57 -15.17
C ARG A 48 -17.29 26.27 -14.98
N LEU A 49 -17.78 26.56 -13.79
CA LEU A 49 -19.16 26.33 -13.35
C LEU A 49 -19.75 27.67 -12.90
N GLY A 50 -21.04 27.92 -13.15
CA GLY A 50 -21.69 29.18 -12.78
C GLY A 50 -21.75 30.19 -13.92
N SER A 51 -21.57 31.47 -13.62
CA SER A 51 -21.67 32.53 -14.63
C SER A 51 -20.57 32.39 -15.68
N MET A 52 -20.98 32.43 -16.95
CA MET A 52 -20.09 32.38 -18.10
C MET A 52 -19.66 33.78 -18.57
N LYS A 53 -20.10 34.83 -17.85
CA LYS A 53 -19.78 36.22 -18.18
C LYS A 53 -18.40 36.61 -17.63
N GLY A 54 -17.58 37.23 -18.46
CA GLY A 54 -16.27 37.78 -18.09
C GLY A 54 -15.14 36.73 -18.13
N SER A 55 -13.90 37.23 -18.18
CA SER A 55 -12.70 36.39 -18.17
C SER A 55 -12.31 35.97 -16.75
N VAL A 56 -11.93 34.71 -16.59
CA VAL A 56 -11.50 34.14 -15.30
C VAL A 56 -10.09 33.61 -15.44
N LYS A 57 -9.27 33.76 -14.40
CA LYS A 57 -7.89 33.27 -14.40
C LYS A 57 -7.58 32.48 -13.14
N VAL A 58 -6.77 31.44 -13.29
CA VAL A 58 -6.26 30.63 -12.17
C VAL A 58 -4.84 30.17 -12.47
N ARG A 59 -3.99 30.08 -11.45
CA ARG A 59 -2.67 29.44 -11.56
C ARG A 59 -2.78 27.97 -11.22
N TYR A 60 -1.99 27.13 -11.87
CA TYR A 60 -1.84 25.72 -11.51
C TYR A 60 -0.37 25.35 -11.29
N THR A 61 -0.16 24.35 -10.44
CA THR A 61 1.15 23.73 -10.20
C THR A 61 0.96 22.23 -9.96
N THR A 62 1.94 21.43 -10.41
CA THR A 62 2.10 20.06 -9.95
C THR A 62 2.78 20.02 -8.58
N GLU A 63 2.41 19.05 -7.75
CA GLU A 63 3.04 18.78 -6.45
C GLU A 63 3.37 17.30 -6.34
N ASP A 64 4.59 17.00 -5.88
CA ASP A 64 5.07 15.64 -5.68
C ASP A 64 4.23 14.87 -4.66
N GLY A 65 4.07 13.58 -4.92
CA GLY A 65 3.49 12.61 -3.99
C GLY A 65 4.43 11.42 -3.84
N SER A 66 3.92 10.22 -4.11
CA SER A 66 4.81 9.06 -4.28
C SER A 66 5.52 9.07 -5.63
N ALA A 67 4.91 9.69 -6.65
CA ALA A 67 5.58 10.06 -7.89
C ALA A 67 6.36 11.36 -7.68
N LYS A 68 7.59 11.40 -8.20
CA LYS A 68 8.48 12.56 -8.13
C LYS A 68 8.67 13.19 -9.51
N ALA A 69 8.70 14.52 -9.55
CA ALA A 69 9.03 15.28 -10.73
C ALA A 69 10.43 14.91 -11.26
N GLY A 70 10.57 14.84 -12.59
CA GLY A 70 11.80 14.44 -13.28
C GLY A 70 12.08 12.94 -13.30
N VAL A 71 11.31 12.13 -12.54
CA VAL A 71 11.39 10.67 -12.56
C VAL A 71 10.17 10.06 -13.24
N SER A 72 8.96 10.43 -12.80
CA SER A 72 7.71 9.85 -13.31
C SER A 72 6.87 10.82 -14.14
N TYR A 73 7.09 12.13 -13.99
CA TYR A 73 6.38 13.17 -14.73
C TYR A 73 7.23 14.45 -14.80
N GLU A 74 6.96 15.31 -15.77
CA GLU A 74 7.60 16.63 -15.85
C GLU A 74 6.85 17.67 -15.02
N GLU A 75 7.58 18.43 -14.19
CA GLU A 75 6.98 19.51 -13.40
C GLU A 75 6.36 20.55 -14.33
N THR A 76 5.08 20.84 -14.12
CA THR A 76 4.33 21.81 -14.93
C THR A 76 3.66 22.83 -14.03
N PHE A 77 3.89 24.10 -14.34
CA PHE A 77 3.22 25.23 -13.72
C PHE A 77 2.84 26.23 -14.79
N GLY A 78 1.73 26.93 -14.58
CA GLY A 78 1.21 27.86 -15.56
C GLY A 78 -0.05 28.56 -15.11
N GLU A 79 -0.60 29.37 -16.00
CA GLU A 79 -1.85 30.09 -15.77
C GLU A 79 -2.87 29.70 -16.82
N VAL A 80 -4.08 29.37 -16.38
CA VAL A 80 -5.20 29.02 -17.25
C VAL A 80 -6.16 30.18 -17.26
N ILE A 81 -6.43 30.70 -18.46
CA ILE A 81 -7.32 31.83 -18.69
C ILE A 81 -8.55 31.30 -19.42
N PHE A 82 -9.72 31.51 -18.84
CA PHE A 82 -11.00 31.26 -19.46
C PHE A 82 -11.50 32.56 -20.10
N ALA A 83 -11.72 32.54 -21.41
CA ALA A 83 -12.37 33.63 -22.12
C ALA A 83 -13.87 33.74 -21.77
N ASP A 84 -14.52 34.80 -22.24
CA ASP A 84 -15.98 34.95 -22.13
C ASP A 84 -16.68 33.78 -22.85
N GLN A 85 -17.69 33.20 -22.23
CA GLN A 85 -18.41 31.99 -22.71
C GLN A 85 -17.58 30.70 -22.78
N GLU A 86 -16.31 30.72 -22.35
CA GLU A 86 -15.48 29.53 -22.27
C GLU A 86 -15.70 28.79 -20.95
N TYR A 87 -16.10 27.52 -21.04
CA TYR A 87 -16.46 26.72 -19.88
C TYR A 87 -15.44 25.63 -19.52
N ARG A 88 -14.45 25.37 -20.39
CA ARG A 88 -13.46 24.30 -20.21
C ARG A 88 -12.11 24.72 -20.78
N GLN A 89 -11.06 24.39 -20.04
CA GLN A 89 -9.66 24.48 -20.46
C GLN A 89 -8.96 23.18 -20.05
N SER A 90 -7.90 22.81 -20.75
CA SER A 90 -7.13 21.59 -20.47
C SER A 90 -5.66 21.91 -20.24
N ILE A 91 -5.08 21.24 -19.26
CA ILE A 91 -3.64 21.26 -18.98
C ILE A 91 -3.04 19.97 -19.54
N GLU A 92 -1.94 20.10 -20.27
CA GLU A 92 -1.13 18.96 -20.70
C GLU A 92 0.04 18.77 -19.73
N ILE A 93 0.21 17.54 -19.24
CA ILE A 93 1.33 17.13 -18.38
C ILE A 93 2.05 15.99 -19.09
N ASN A 94 3.36 16.12 -19.28
CA ASN A 94 4.17 15.08 -19.89
C ASN A 94 4.49 13.99 -18.86
N MET A 95 4.26 12.74 -19.25
CA MET A 95 4.56 11.53 -18.47
C MET A 95 5.94 11.00 -18.87
N ILE A 96 6.71 10.51 -17.91
CA ILE A 96 8.03 9.91 -18.15
C ILE A 96 7.90 8.41 -17.97
N ALA A 97 8.23 7.64 -19.02
CA ALA A 97 8.21 6.19 -19.00
C ALA A 97 9.51 5.60 -18.43
N SER A 98 9.38 4.79 -17.38
CA SER A 98 10.40 3.90 -16.83
C SER A 98 10.46 2.58 -17.64
N GLN A 99 11.61 1.92 -17.60
CA GLN A 99 11.79 0.54 -18.11
C GLN A 99 11.71 -0.51 -16.99
N TYR A 100 11.59 -0.05 -15.75
CA TYR A 100 11.58 -0.87 -14.56
C TYR A 100 10.25 -0.72 -13.84
N TRP A 101 9.74 -1.86 -13.39
CA TRP A 101 8.51 -1.95 -12.62
C TRP A 101 8.50 -1.06 -11.38
N SER A 102 7.33 -0.51 -11.10
CA SER A 102 6.98 0.30 -9.94
C SER A 102 5.54 0.00 -9.50
N ALA A 103 5.27 0.13 -8.21
CA ALA A 103 3.89 0.14 -7.74
C ALA A 103 3.21 1.45 -8.16
N THR A 104 1.88 1.45 -8.30
CA THR A 104 1.08 2.63 -8.63
C THR A 104 1.50 3.86 -7.82
N MET A 105 1.92 4.90 -8.53
CA MET A 105 2.36 6.17 -7.95
C MET A 105 1.28 7.24 -8.10
N GLU A 106 1.32 8.25 -7.25
CA GLU A 106 0.45 9.42 -7.36
C GLU A 106 1.22 10.74 -7.19
N PHE A 107 0.81 11.75 -7.95
CA PHE A 107 1.16 13.15 -7.74
C PHE A 107 -0.12 14.00 -7.74
N LYS A 108 -0.01 15.28 -7.38
CA LYS A 108 -1.16 16.18 -7.28
C LYS A 108 -1.04 17.34 -8.26
N VAL A 109 -2.17 17.82 -8.73
CA VAL A 109 -2.30 19.08 -9.48
C VAL A 109 -3.16 20.02 -8.64
N ARG A 110 -2.60 21.17 -8.26
CA ARG A 110 -3.28 22.15 -7.41
C ARG A 110 -3.57 23.43 -8.18
N LEU A 111 -4.80 23.91 -8.06
CA LEU A 111 -5.22 25.23 -8.50
C LEU A 111 -5.02 26.26 -7.39
N MET A 112 -4.46 27.43 -7.71
CA MET A 112 -4.08 28.49 -6.78
C MET A 112 -4.37 29.87 -7.41
N ASP A 113 -4.34 30.92 -6.58
CA ASP A 113 -4.48 32.33 -6.98
C ASP A 113 -5.66 32.58 -7.93
N PRO A 114 -6.91 32.37 -7.49
CA PRO A 114 -8.08 32.63 -8.32
C PRO A 114 -8.28 34.13 -8.53
N ASP A 115 -8.50 34.52 -9.79
CA ASP A 115 -8.85 35.89 -10.20
C ASP A 115 -10.17 35.87 -10.98
N GLY A 116 -11.14 36.66 -10.51
CA GLY A 116 -12.52 36.65 -11.02
C GLY A 116 -13.31 35.36 -10.75
N CYS A 117 -12.78 34.41 -9.96
CA CYS A 117 -13.42 33.14 -9.64
C CYS A 117 -13.24 32.72 -8.18
N ASN A 118 -13.95 31.66 -7.79
CA ASN A 118 -13.75 30.98 -6.52
C ASN A 118 -13.32 29.54 -6.76
N LEU A 119 -12.36 29.06 -5.98
CA LEU A 119 -12.01 27.65 -5.95
C LEU A 119 -13.03 26.93 -5.07
N GLY A 120 -13.66 25.88 -5.59
CA GLY A 120 -14.61 25.11 -4.78
C GLY A 120 -13.95 24.60 -3.49
N ASN A 121 -14.72 24.51 -2.40
CA ASN A 121 -14.28 23.92 -1.12
C ASN A 121 -13.64 22.52 -1.30
N HIS A 122 -14.02 21.83 -2.37
CA HIS A 122 -13.47 20.56 -2.80
C HIS A 122 -13.13 20.64 -4.29
N LEU A 123 -12.18 19.79 -4.75
CA LEU A 123 -11.78 19.64 -6.16
C LEU A 123 -10.91 20.77 -6.75
N HIS A 124 -10.32 21.64 -5.92
CA HIS A 124 -9.21 22.52 -6.32
C HIS A 124 -7.86 21.80 -6.36
N THR A 125 -7.78 20.63 -5.71
CA THR A 125 -6.66 19.70 -5.82
C THR A 125 -7.15 18.42 -6.47
N CYS A 126 -6.43 17.99 -7.49
CA CYS A 126 -6.65 16.79 -8.25
C CYS A 126 -5.51 15.81 -7.99
N ARG A 127 -5.78 14.51 -7.88
CA ARG A 127 -4.74 13.48 -7.82
C ARG A 127 -4.61 12.81 -9.17
N VAL A 128 -3.39 12.60 -9.62
CA VAL A 128 -3.10 11.79 -10.81
C VAL A 128 -2.48 10.50 -10.33
N LYS A 129 -3.11 9.37 -10.67
CA LYS A 129 -2.55 8.03 -10.48
C LYS A 129 -1.85 7.60 -11.76
N ILE A 130 -0.58 7.24 -11.63
CA ILE A 130 0.24 6.65 -12.68
C ILE A 130 0.12 5.14 -12.55
N ILE A 131 -0.43 4.52 -13.58
CA ILE A 131 -0.60 3.08 -13.69
C ILE A 131 0.63 2.55 -14.41
N ASP A 132 1.36 1.70 -13.71
CA ASP A 132 2.42 0.90 -14.31
C ASP A 132 1.82 -0.34 -14.97
N THR A 133 2.15 -0.54 -16.24
CA THR A 133 1.71 -1.67 -17.07
C THR A 133 2.68 -2.84 -17.06
N ASP A 134 3.90 -2.65 -16.53
CA ASP A 134 4.90 -3.70 -16.44
C ASP A 134 4.54 -4.75 -15.38
N THR A 135 5.11 -5.95 -15.54
CA THR A 135 4.98 -7.01 -14.55
C THR A 135 6.19 -7.05 -13.62
N PHE A 136 5.95 -7.29 -12.33
CA PHE A 136 7.03 -7.50 -11.37
C PHE A 136 7.68 -8.87 -11.59
N PRO A 137 9.01 -9.02 -11.47
CA PRO A 137 10.02 -7.95 -11.36
C PRO A 137 10.42 -7.34 -12.72
N SER A 138 10.10 -8.00 -13.83
CA SER A 138 10.37 -7.56 -15.20
C SER A 138 9.35 -8.14 -16.18
N SER A 139 9.00 -7.39 -17.22
CA SER A 139 8.08 -7.79 -18.31
C SER A 139 8.60 -8.95 -19.18
N LYS A 140 9.82 -9.45 -18.94
CA LYS A 140 10.39 -10.62 -19.62
C LYS A 140 9.55 -11.90 -19.48
N TYR A 141 8.85 -12.06 -18.36
CA TYR A 141 8.06 -13.26 -18.04
C TYR A 141 6.55 -13.00 -18.05
N GLU A 142 6.11 -11.91 -18.70
CA GLU A 142 4.72 -11.44 -18.67
C GLU A 142 3.72 -12.52 -19.16
N ASP A 143 4.02 -13.21 -20.27
CA ASP A 143 3.13 -14.23 -20.84
C ASP A 143 2.90 -15.41 -19.89
N GLN A 144 3.92 -15.82 -19.15
CA GLN A 144 3.80 -16.89 -18.16
C GLN A 144 3.05 -16.42 -16.92
N LEU A 145 3.30 -15.19 -16.46
CA LEU A 145 2.60 -14.63 -15.30
C LEU A 145 1.10 -14.43 -15.56
N LYS A 146 0.70 -14.17 -16.81
CA LYS A 146 -0.72 -14.11 -17.22
C LYS A 146 -1.43 -15.46 -17.14
N MET A 147 -0.71 -16.58 -17.15
CA MET A 147 -1.29 -17.92 -16.94
C MET A 147 -1.59 -18.21 -15.46
N GLY A 148 -1.33 -17.25 -14.57
CA GLY A 148 -1.56 -17.39 -13.14
C GLY A 148 -0.48 -18.22 -12.46
N ASP A 149 -0.86 -18.88 -11.36
CA ASP A 149 0.08 -19.59 -10.49
C ASP A 149 0.72 -20.80 -11.23
N GLU A 150 0.01 -21.46 -12.15
CA GLU A 150 0.56 -22.55 -13.00
C GLU A 150 1.69 -22.09 -13.94
N GLY A 151 1.66 -20.83 -14.36
CA GLY A 151 2.70 -20.24 -15.20
C GLY A 151 3.93 -19.83 -14.41
N LEU A 152 3.76 -19.47 -13.13
CA LEU A 152 4.85 -19.08 -12.23
C LEU A 152 5.79 -20.28 -11.96
N ASP A 153 5.23 -21.49 -11.83
CA ASP A 153 5.99 -22.71 -11.61
C ASP A 153 6.88 -23.11 -12.80
N GLN A 154 6.54 -22.63 -14.00
CA GLN A 154 7.33 -22.88 -15.21
C GLN A 154 8.57 -21.95 -15.29
N ILE A 155 8.61 -20.86 -14.52
CA ILE A 155 9.69 -19.89 -14.55
C ILE A 155 10.87 -20.41 -13.73
N SER A 156 12.07 -20.36 -14.32
CA SER A 156 13.31 -20.68 -13.59
C SER A 156 13.49 -19.74 -12.38
N SER A 157 13.55 -20.27 -11.17
CA SER A 157 13.66 -19.48 -9.94
C SER A 157 14.94 -18.61 -9.90
N THR A 158 16.04 -19.10 -10.49
CA THR A 158 17.30 -18.34 -10.62
C THR A 158 17.19 -17.18 -11.62
N GLY A 159 16.47 -17.37 -12.72
CA GLY A 159 16.17 -16.32 -13.69
C GLY A 159 15.31 -15.22 -13.09
N LEU A 160 14.27 -15.61 -12.35
CA LEU A 160 13.40 -14.66 -11.64
C LEU A 160 14.18 -13.86 -10.58
N TYR A 161 15.03 -14.54 -9.80
CA TYR A 161 15.91 -13.92 -8.82
C TYR A 161 16.82 -12.86 -9.46
N TRP A 162 17.38 -13.16 -10.63
CA TRP A 162 18.28 -12.23 -11.31
C TRP A 162 17.57 -10.96 -11.80
N GLU A 163 16.36 -11.08 -12.35
CA GLU A 163 15.57 -9.90 -12.74
C GLU A 163 15.14 -9.09 -11.51
N TYR A 164 14.79 -9.75 -10.39
CA TYR A 164 14.56 -9.07 -9.11
C TYR A 164 15.81 -8.33 -8.61
N TRP A 165 16.99 -8.93 -8.70
CA TRP A 165 18.23 -8.28 -8.28
C TRP A 165 18.52 -7.02 -9.11
N LYS A 166 18.32 -7.07 -10.43
CA LYS A 166 18.44 -5.91 -11.31
C LYS A 166 17.46 -4.81 -10.93
N LEU A 167 16.20 -5.15 -10.70
CA LEU A 167 15.18 -4.20 -10.26
C LEU A 167 15.65 -3.48 -8.98
N CYS A 168 16.09 -4.23 -7.97
CA CYS A 168 16.59 -3.67 -6.71
C CYS A 168 17.82 -2.77 -6.91
N PHE A 169 18.74 -3.15 -7.80
CA PHE A 169 19.97 -2.40 -8.05
C PHE A 169 19.73 -1.10 -8.82
N PHE A 170 18.90 -1.12 -9.87
CA PHE A 170 18.72 0.04 -10.78
C PHE A 170 17.57 0.95 -10.38
N GLN A 171 16.45 0.40 -9.89
CA GLN A 171 15.22 1.18 -9.67
C GLN A 171 15.15 1.81 -8.28
N VAL A 172 15.66 1.13 -7.25
CA VAL A 172 15.49 1.61 -5.88
C VAL A 172 16.49 2.74 -5.60
N PRO A 173 16.03 3.95 -5.26
CA PRO A 173 16.88 5.13 -5.18
C PRO A 173 17.96 4.98 -4.12
N GLY A 174 19.21 5.20 -4.51
CA GLY A 174 20.38 5.18 -3.63
C GLY A 174 20.96 3.78 -3.37
N ILE A 175 20.32 2.68 -3.79
CA ILE A 175 20.81 1.32 -3.50
C ILE A 175 22.05 0.97 -4.30
N ALA A 176 22.12 1.31 -5.59
CA ALA A 176 23.28 1.05 -6.44
C ALA A 176 24.60 1.50 -5.79
N VAL A 177 24.65 2.76 -5.33
CA VAL A 177 25.85 3.35 -4.71
C VAL A 177 26.20 2.62 -3.42
N ARG A 178 25.23 2.30 -2.58
CA ARG A 178 25.45 1.60 -1.31
C ARG A 178 25.95 0.16 -1.54
N THR A 179 25.38 -0.53 -2.52
CA THR A 179 25.80 -1.88 -2.93
C THR A 179 27.23 -1.87 -3.45
N VAL A 180 27.61 -0.90 -4.30
CA VAL A 180 28.98 -0.75 -4.80
C VAL A 180 29.96 -0.44 -3.67
N LEU A 181 29.63 0.50 -2.77
CA LEU A 181 30.44 0.79 -1.59
C LEU A 181 30.65 -0.46 -0.73
N THR A 182 29.57 -1.23 -0.52
CA THR A 182 29.63 -2.47 0.27
C THR A 182 30.57 -3.49 -0.38
N LEU A 183 30.40 -3.73 -1.68
CA LEU A 183 31.23 -4.68 -2.44
C LEU A 183 32.72 -4.32 -2.42
N VAL A 184 33.06 -3.03 -2.50
CA VAL A 184 34.45 -2.56 -2.53
C VAL A 184 35.11 -2.63 -1.16
N PHE A 185 34.47 -2.08 -0.13
CA PHE A 185 35.08 -1.97 1.20
C PHE A 185 35.03 -3.27 1.99
N ASP A 186 34.09 -4.18 1.72
CA ASP A 186 34.11 -5.53 2.31
C ASP A 186 35.37 -6.31 1.91
N GLN A 187 36.02 -5.97 0.79
CA GLN A 187 37.31 -6.56 0.41
C GLN A 187 38.47 -6.16 1.33
N LEU A 188 38.33 -5.09 2.14
CA LEU A 188 39.36 -4.75 3.14
C LEU A 188 39.55 -5.88 4.15
N LYS A 189 38.50 -6.65 4.46
CA LYS A 189 38.59 -7.85 5.30
C LYS A 189 39.50 -8.90 4.66
N ASN A 190 39.41 -9.06 3.34
CA ASN A 190 40.25 -9.98 2.57
C ASN A 190 41.71 -9.51 2.53
N VAL A 191 41.94 -8.20 2.37
CA VAL A 191 43.28 -7.60 2.44
C VAL A 191 43.91 -7.79 3.82
N TYR A 192 43.16 -7.55 4.89
CA TYR A 192 43.64 -7.76 6.26
C TYR A 192 44.00 -9.23 6.52
N ARG A 193 43.20 -10.18 6.03
CA ARG A 193 43.49 -11.62 6.17
C ARG A 193 44.78 -12.02 5.45
N TYR A 194 44.98 -11.54 4.21
CA TYR A 194 46.26 -11.72 3.50
C TYR A 194 47.44 -11.17 4.31
N PHE A 195 47.26 -9.95 4.82
CA PHE A 195 48.26 -9.24 5.59
C PHE A 195 48.66 -9.99 6.87
N VAL A 196 47.70 -10.55 7.61
CA VAL A 196 47.93 -11.38 8.81
C VAL A 196 48.72 -12.66 8.47
N LEU A 197 48.41 -13.31 7.35
CA LEU A 197 49.17 -14.51 6.92
C LEU A 197 50.65 -14.18 6.64
N CYS A 198 50.92 -13.08 5.95
CA CYS A 198 52.30 -12.62 5.71
C CYS A 198 53.02 -12.25 7.02
N LEU A 199 52.33 -11.60 7.96
CA LEU A 199 52.89 -11.30 9.28
C LEU A 199 53.22 -12.57 10.08
N ASN A 200 52.37 -13.60 10.01
CA ASN A 200 52.61 -14.87 10.69
C ASN A 200 53.87 -15.58 10.19
N ILE A 201 54.10 -15.57 8.86
CA ILE A 201 55.36 -16.08 8.28
C ILE A 201 56.54 -15.27 8.80
N TYR A 202 56.46 -13.94 8.74
CA TYR A 202 57.54 -13.05 9.22
C TYR A 202 57.89 -13.29 10.69
N LEU A 203 56.86 -13.47 11.52
CA LEU A 203 57.01 -13.69 12.96
C LEU A 203 57.70 -15.02 13.28
N VAL A 204 57.39 -16.10 12.55
CA VAL A 204 58.02 -17.41 12.76
C VAL A 204 59.44 -17.45 12.17
N ASP A 205 59.60 -17.02 10.91
CA ASP A 205 60.84 -17.23 10.17
C ASP A 205 61.89 -16.15 10.42
N VAL A 206 61.49 -14.92 10.77
CA VAL A 206 62.42 -13.78 10.99
C VAL A 206 62.52 -13.40 12.46
N LEU A 207 61.40 -13.18 13.15
CA LEU A 207 61.43 -12.67 14.52
C LEU A 207 61.90 -13.74 15.53
N PHE A 208 61.35 -14.96 15.45
CA PHE A 208 61.63 -16.04 16.40
C PHE A 208 62.78 -16.97 15.99
N ASN A 209 63.27 -16.89 14.76
CA ASN A 209 64.45 -17.66 14.36
C ASN A 209 65.73 -17.04 14.98
N MET A 210 66.19 -17.62 16.09
CA MET A 210 67.37 -17.16 16.83
C MET A 210 68.70 -17.77 16.35
N ASN A 211 68.63 -18.81 15.51
CA ASN A 211 69.79 -19.64 15.19
C ASN A 211 70.50 -19.24 13.88
N ASP A 212 69.88 -18.39 13.06
CA ASP A 212 70.40 -17.98 11.75
C ASP A 212 70.95 -16.53 11.80
N PRO A 213 72.23 -16.30 11.43
CA PRO A 213 72.86 -14.98 11.45
C PRO A 213 72.33 -14.01 10.36
N GLU A 214 71.79 -14.51 9.23
CA GLU A 214 71.26 -13.66 8.14
C GLU A 214 69.97 -12.92 8.55
N THR A 215 69.30 -13.39 9.58
CA THR A 215 68.02 -12.86 10.07
C THR A 215 68.16 -11.45 10.66
N LYS A 216 69.36 -11.04 11.10
CA LYS A 216 69.60 -9.70 11.63
C LYS A 216 69.46 -8.60 10.58
N GLU A 217 69.66 -8.90 9.30
CA GLU A 217 69.53 -7.93 8.20
C GLU A 217 68.08 -7.74 7.72
N ARG A 218 67.19 -8.70 8.04
CA ARG A 218 65.77 -8.69 7.64
C ARG A 218 64.83 -8.10 8.71
N LEU A 219 65.37 -7.62 9.83
CA LEU A 219 64.60 -6.99 10.91
C LEU A 219 64.16 -5.58 10.50
N VAL A 220 62.90 -5.24 10.76
CA VAL A 220 62.36 -3.89 10.50
C VAL A 220 63.06 -2.84 11.38
N LEU A 221 63.43 -3.21 12.61
CA LEU A 221 64.21 -2.38 13.53
C LEU A 221 65.44 -3.14 14.03
N PRO A 222 66.52 -2.42 14.40
CA PRO A 222 67.77 -3.04 14.86
C PRO A 222 67.58 -3.90 16.14
N SER A 223 66.54 -3.61 16.92
CA SER A 223 66.14 -4.42 18.08
C SER A 223 64.97 -5.36 17.73
N ARG A 224 65.12 -6.64 18.11
CA ARG A 224 64.06 -7.65 17.96
C ARG A 224 62.84 -7.34 18.82
N LEU A 225 63.03 -6.78 20.02
CA LEU A 225 61.94 -6.38 20.91
C LEU A 225 61.13 -5.23 20.32
N ASP A 226 61.80 -4.23 19.75
CA ASP A 226 61.13 -3.08 19.14
C ASP A 226 60.36 -3.50 17.88
N THR A 227 60.94 -4.41 17.10
CA THR A 227 60.26 -5.03 15.94
C THR A 227 59.01 -5.79 16.37
N ALA A 228 59.05 -6.52 17.50
CA ALA A 228 57.89 -7.23 18.03
C ALA A 228 56.74 -6.28 18.44
N TYR A 229 57.07 -5.15 19.09
CA TYR A 229 56.06 -4.13 19.44
C TYR A 229 55.42 -3.50 18.20
N VAL A 230 56.19 -3.23 17.15
CA VAL A 230 55.66 -2.70 15.88
C VAL A 230 54.70 -3.71 15.23
N ILE A 231 55.06 -4.99 15.18
CA ILE A 231 54.18 -6.04 14.63
C ILE A 231 52.89 -6.15 15.46
N ALA A 232 52.99 -6.09 16.79
CA ALA A 232 51.81 -6.10 17.66
C ALA A 232 50.87 -4.92 17.36
N GLY A 233 51.41 -3.71 17.17
CA GLY A 233 50.62 -2.54 16.76
C GLY A 233 50.00 -2.70 15.37
N LEU A 234 50.73 -3.28 14.44
CA LEU A 234 50.30 -3.51 13.05
C LEU A 234 49.23 -4.61 12.94
N TYR A 235 49.11 -5.47 13.95
CA TYR A 235 48.01 -6.43 14.08
C TYR A 235 46.70 -5.75 14.51
N VAL A 236 46.79 -4.74 15.38
CA VAL A 236 45.62 -4.04 15.95
C VAL A 236 45.11 -2.90 15.07
N ALA A 237 46.01 -2.12 14.46
CA ALA A 237 45.62 -0.90 13.73
C ALA A 237 44.63 -1.15 12.58
N PRO A 238 44.78 -2.18 11.72
CA PRO A 238 43.81 -2.48 10.67
C PRO A 238 42.45 -2.92 11.21
N MET A 239 42.41 -3.58 12.38
CA MET A 239 41.14 -3.99 13.01
C MET A 239 40.26 -2.79 13.37
N LEU A 240 40.86 -1.66 13.76
CA LEU A 240 40.10 -0.42 14.01
C LEU A 240 39.43 0.11 12.73
N VAL A 241 40.12 0.02 11.59
CA VAL A 241 39.57 0.42 10.29
C VAL A 241 38.43 -0.50 9.87
N LEU A 242 38.60 -1.82 10.05
CA LEU A 242 37.54 -2.80 9.77
C LEU A 242 36.32 -2.57 10.67
N HIS A 243 36.53 -2.28 11.96
CA HIS A 243 35.44 -1.97 12.87
C HIS A 243 34.70 -0.69 12.47
N ALA A 244 35.43 0.37 12.09
CA ALA A 244 34.83 1.60 11.59
C ALA A 244 34.03 1.36 10.30
N TRP A 245 34.54 0.50 9.39
CA TRP A 245 33.81 0.10 8.20
C TRP A 245 32.53 -0.67 8.55
N ASP A 246 32.56 -1.63 9.46
CA ASP A 246 31.37 -2.38 9.87
C ASP A 246 30.30 -1.48 10.49
N LEU A 247 30.69 -0.43 11.23
CA LEU A 247 29.77 0.60 11.71
C LEU A 247 29.13 1.39 10.55
N VAL A 248 29.93 1.79 9.54
CA VAL A 248 29.41 2.47 8.36
C VAL A 248 28.48 1.55 7.56
N LYS A 249 28.84 0.27 7.37
CA LYS A 249 28.01 -0.74 6.69
C LYS A 249 26.66 -0.89 7.38
N ALA A 250 26.64 -0.91 8.72
CA ALA A 250 25.39 -0.93 9.49
C ALA A 250 24.53 0.33 9.26
N LEU A 251 25.14 1.51 9.15
CA LEU A 251 24.44 2.78 8.87
C LEU A 251 23.93 2.90 7.43
N LEU A 252 24.55 2.20 6.46
CA LEU A 252 24.06 2.17 5.07
C LEU A 252 22.71 1.46 4.94
N ASP A 253 22.38 0.55 5.87
CA ASP A 253 21.12 -0.18 6.01
C ASP A 253 20.45 -0.58 4.68
N VAL A 254 21.22 -1.26 3.81
CA VAL A 254 20.74 -1.68 2.47
C VAL A 254 19.52 -2.60 2.60
N GLN A 255 19.56 -3.53 3.54
CA GLN A 255 18.46 -4.46 3.81
C GLN A 255 17.19 -3.74 4.26
N GLY A 256 17.29 -2.78 5.19
CA GLY A 256 16.12 -2.04 5.69
C GLY A 256 15.46 -1.19 4.60
N HIS A 257 16.24 -0.56 3.73
CA HIS A 257 15.71 0.23 2.61
C HIS A 257 14.99 -0.65 1.59
N LEU A 258 15.54 -1.82 1.23
CA LEU A 258 14.86 -2.78 0.35
C LEU A 258 13.57 -3.30 0.95
N ARG A 259 13.61 -3.68 2.23
CA ARG A 259 12.42 -4.15 2.95
C ARG A 259 11.33 -3.09 2.95
N LEU A 260 11.66 -1.84 3.27
CA LEU A 260 10.72 -0.72 3.26
C LEU A 260 10.13 -0.50 1.86
N TYR A 261 10.97 -0.54 0.81
CA TYR A 261 10.53 -0.40 -0.57
C TYR A 261 9.52 -1.48 -0.96
N LEU A 262 9.83 -2.76 -0.68
CA LEU A 262 8.95 -3.89 -0.99
C LEU A 262 7.66 -3.83 -0.20
N GLN A 263 7.72 -3.54 1.11
CA GLN A 263 6.53 -3.41 1.97
C GLN A 263 5.62 -2.29 1.51
N ALA A 264 6.16 -1.09 1.28
CA ALA A 264 5.38 0.07 0.86
C ALA A 264 4.78 -0.14 -0.54
N SER A 265 5.51 -0.79 -1.44
CA SER A 265 5.05 -1.07 -2.81
C SER A 265 3.97 -2.16 -2.83
N LEU A 266 4.14 -3.23 -2.05
CA LEU A 266 3.16 -4.31 -1.95
C LEU A 266 1.87 -3.81 -1.30
N PHE A 267 1.98 -3.03 -0.22
CA PHE A 267 0.83 -2.41 0.43
C PHE A 267 0.10 -1.44 -0.51
N ARG A 268 0.83 -0.61 -1.28
CA ARG A 268 0.25 0.25 -2.31
C ARG A 268 -0.48 -0.54 -3.40
N ARG A 269 0.10 -1.66 -3.84
CA ARG A 269 -0.55 -2.55 -4.82
C ARG A 269 -1.83 -3.16 -4.24
N TYR A 270 -1.79 -3.70 -3.02
CA TYR A 270 -2.95 -4.28 -2.33
C TYR A 270 -4.13 -3.32 -2.21
N LEU A 271 -3.88 -2.04 -1.89
CA LEU A 271 -4.93 -1.01 -1.82
C LEU A 271 -5.66 -0.76 -3.15
N ASN A 272 -5.08 -1.18 -4.29
CA ASN A 272 -5.67 -1.06 -5.62
C ASN A 272 -6.06 -2.41 -6.24
N TYR A 273 -5.97 -3.53 -5.51
CA TYR A 273 -6.43 -4.83 -5.98
C TYR A 273 -7.91 -4.81 -6.36
N SER A 274 -8.26 -5.62 -7.36
CA SER A 274 -9.66 -5.87 -7.69
C SER A 274 -10.44 -6.51 -6.54
N GLU A 275 -11.76 -6.36 -6.54
CA GLU A 275 -12.62 -7.04 -5.53
C GLU A 275 -12.37 -8.56 -5.58
N GLU A 276 -12.17 -9.13 -6.77
CA GLU A 276 -11.85 -10.54 -6.97
C GLU A 276 -10.47 -10.91 -6.42
N SER A 277 -9.43 -10.12 -6.70
CA SER A 277 -8.08 -10.32 -6.16
C SER A 277 -8.02 -10.15 -4.63
N ARG A 278 -8.85 -9.27 -4.05
CA ARG A 278 -8.96 -9.11 -2.59
C ARG A 278 -9.64 -10.31 -1.91
N LEU A 279 -10.56 -10.96 -2.60
CA LEU A 279 -11.22 -12.17 -2.09
C LEU A 279 -10.33 -13.40 -2.17
N SER A 280 -9.46 -13.50 -3.17
CA SER A 280 -8.51 -14.63 -3.30
C SER A 280 -7.34 -14.55 -2.32
N VAL A 281 -7.01 -13.36 -1.80
CA VAL A 281 -5.90 -13.15 -0.87
C VAL A 281 -6.43 -12.90 0.54
N PRO A 282 -6.34 -13.87 1.46
CA PRO A 282 -6.77 -13.65 2.83
C PRO A 282 -5.83 -12.66 3.55
N PRO A 283 -6.32 -11.91 4.56
CA PRO A 283 -5.51 -10.91 5.25
C PRO A 283 -4.25 -11.48 5.93
N THR A 284 -4.30 -12.73 6.41
CA THR A 284 -3.17 -13.43 7.03
C THR A 284 -2.00 -13.59 6.07
N ASP A 285 -2.28 -13.94 4.82
CA ASP A 285 -1.26 -14.19 3.81
C ASP A 285 -0.64 -12.87 3.38
N MET A 286 -1.43 -11.81 3.25
CA MET A 286 -0.92 -10.47 2.99
C MET A 286 -0.04 -9.97 4.15
N GLN A 287 -0.42 -10.23 5.41
CA GLN A 287 0.43 -9.92 6.57
C GLN A 287 1.75 -10.71 6.54
N HIS A 288 1.70 -12.00 6.19
CA HIS A 288 2.88 -12.83 6.06
C HIS A 288 3.81 -12.36 4.91
N ALA A 289 3.24 -12.01 3.74
CA ALA A 289 3.97 -11.45 2.61
C ALA A 289 4.65 -10.11 2.95
N LEU A 290 3.93 -9.21 3.61
CA LEU A 290 4.46 -7.92 4.05
C LEU A 290 5.54 -8.07 5.12
N SER A 291 5.40 -9.00 6.07
CA SER A 291 6.36 -9.17 7.17
C SER A 291 7.54 -10.07 6.80
N MET A 292 7.29 -11.36 6.57
CA MET A 292 8.32 -12.37 6.33
C MET A 292 8.75 -12.42 4.87
N GLY A 293 7.81 -12.35 3.93
CA GLY A 293 8.13 -12.39 2.49
C GLY A 293 9.11 -11.30 2.07
N SER A 294 8.78 -10.04 2.38
CA SER A 294 9.64 -8.88 2.07
C SER A 294 10.99 -8.91 2.80
N LYS A 295 11.03 -9.40 4.05
CA LYS A 295 12.26 -9.55 4.82
C LYS A 295 13.18 -10.58 4.18
N SER A 296 12.68 -11.77 3.87
CA SER A 296 13.47 -12.82 3.23
C SER A 296 13.98 -12.41 1.84
N ALA A 297 13.17 -11.69 1.05
CA ALA A 297 13.60 -11.20 -0.25
C ALA A 297 14.70 -10.12 -0.14
N ALA A 298 14.63 -9.23 0.85
CA ALA A 298 15.67 -8.24 1.13
C ALA A 298 16.96 -8.90 1.65
N GLU A 299 16.84 -9.92 2.51
CA GLU A 299 17.97 -10.72 2.99
C GLU A 299 18.66 -11.47 1.85
N GLY A 300 17.91 -11.99 0.88
CA GLY A 300 18.47 -12.65 -0.30
C GLY A 300 19.40 -11.73 -1.09
N TYR A 301 19.00 -10.47 -1.26
CA TYR A 301 19.82 -9.46 -1.95
C TYR A 301 21.15 -9.20 -1.23
N THR A 302 21.13 -9.02 0.09
CA THR A 302 22.35 -8.78 0.87
C THR A 302 23.24 -10.01 0.96
N LYS A 303 22.66 -11.22 1.06
CA LYS A 303 23.42 -12.48 1.06
C LYS A 303 24.23 -12.68 -0.21
N LEU A 304 23.70 -12.27 -1.37
CA LEU A 304 24.48 -12.32 -2.61
C LEU A 304 25.71 -11.40 -2.56
N ILE A 305 25.58 -10.22 -1.95
CA ILE A 305 26.69 -9.28 -1.76
C ILE A 305 27.75 -9.89 -0.83
N ASP A 306 27.33 -10.46 0.31
CA ASP A 306 28.24 -11.10 1.26
C ASP A 306 28.93 -12.34 0.64
N LEU A 307 28.25 -13.04 -0.27
CA LEU A 307 28.84 -14.17 -1.01
C LEU A 307 30.02 -13.73 -1.91
N PHE A 308 29.95 -12.55 -2.54
CA PHE A 308 31.08 -11.98 -3.28
C PHE A 308 32.29 -11.72 -2.39
N GLN A 309 32.08 -11.29 -1.13
CA GLN A 309 33.17 -11.14 -0.17
C GLN A 309 33.87 -12.48 0.10
N LYS A 310 33.11 -13.57 0.32
CA LYS A 310 33.67 -14.91 0.56
C LYS A 310 34.43 -15.45 -0.64
N PHE A 311 33.92 -15.25 -1.86
CA PHE A 311 34.65 -15.64 -3.07
C PHE A 311 35.96 -14.85 -3.24
N GLY A 312 35.96 -13.55 -2.94
CA GLY A 312 37.18 -12.74 -2.89
C GLY A 312 38.20 -13.30 -1.89
N GLN A 313 37.72 -13.79 -0.74
CA GLN A 313 38.57 -14.40 0.28
C GLN A 313 39.21 -15.71 -0.18
N LEU A 314 38.44 -16.58 -0.84
CA LEU A 314 38.95 -17.82 -1.43
C LEU A 314 40.02 -17.51 -2.51
N GLY A 315 39.83 -16.44 -3.28
CA GLY A 315 40.81 -15.94 -4.24
C GLY A 315 42.12 -15.50 -3.56
N VAL A 316 42.03 -14.78 -2.44
CA VAL A 316 43.20 -14.36 -1.64
C VAL A 316 43.99 -15.55 -1.12
N PHE A 317 43.31 -16.57 -0.58
CA PHE A 317 43.98 -17.80 -0.12
C PHE A 317 44.65 -18.55 -1.25
N THR A 318 43.96 -18.69 -2.38
CA THR A 318 44.52 -19.33 -3.59
C THR A 318 45.77 -18.60 -4.07
N TYR A 319 45.73 -17.26 -4.11
CA TYR A 319 46.86 -16.42 -4.48
C TYR A 319 48.04 -16.53 -3.51
N PHE A 320 47.76 -16.54 -2.20
CA PHE A 320 48.78 -16.70 -1.17
C PHE A 320 49.52 -18.04 -1.32
N THR A 321 48.79 -19.13 -1.51
CA THR A 321 49.41 -20.46 -1.69
C THR A 321 50.23 -20.54 -2.98
N LEU A 322 49.73 -19.98 -4.08
CA LEU A 322 50.48 -19.91 -5.35
C LEU A 322 51.85 -19.24 -5.19
N ARG A 323 51.93 -18.22 -4.33
CA ARG A 323 53.14 -17.44 -4.09
C ARG A 323 54.13 -18.15 -3.16
N GLU A 324 53.65 -18.69 -2.05
CA GLU A 324 54.52 -19.20 -0.97
C GLU A 324 54.81 -20.71 -1.07
N ASN A 325 53.84 -21.52 -1.49
CA ASN A 325 54.02 -22.95 -1.66
C ASN A 325 53.18 -23.49 -2.85
N PRO A 326 53.72 -23.41 -4.09
CA PRO A 326 52.99 -23.87 -5.27
C PRO A 326 52.74 -25.38 -5.26
N ALA A 327 53.48 -26.17 -4.48
CA ALA A 327 53.23 -27.60 -4.35
C ALA A 327 51.89 -27.87 -3.64
N ALA A 328 51.48 -27.07 -2.66
CA ALA A 328 50.25 -27.32 -1.90
C ALA A 328 48.95 -26.98 -2.66
N ILE A 329 49.02 -26.39 -3.86
CA ILE A 329 47.84 -25.87 -4.57
C ILE A 329 46.84 -26.95 -4.97
N TYR A 330 47.30 -28.15 -5.32
CA TYR A 330 46.40 -29.22 -5.74
C TYR A 330 45.48 -29.65 -4.59
N LEU A 331 45.97 -29.63 -3.35
CA LEU A 331 45.17 -29.92 -2.15
C LEU A 331 44.14 -28.82 -1.88
N ILE A 332 44.54 -27.56 -2.06
CA ILE A 332 43.66 -26.40 -1.83
C ILE A 332 42.62 -26.25 -2.94
N LEU A 333 42.88 -26.67 -4.18
CA LEU A 333 41.87 -26.70 -5.24
C LEU A 333 41.00 -27.96 -5.18
N ALA A 334 41.53 -29.09 -4.70
CA ALA A 334 40.79 -30.34 -4.53
C ALA A 334 39.66 -30.22 -3.51
N MET A 335 39.87 -29.48 -2.41
CA MET A 335 38.84 -29.30 -1.38
C MET A 335 37.59 -28.54 -1.91
N PRO A 336 37.69 -27.33 -2.50
CA PRO A 336 36.56 -26.60 -3.08
C PRO A 336 35.90 -27.35 -4.24
N SER A 337 36.65 -28.08 -5.05
CA SER A 337 36.08 -28.85 -6.17
C SER A 337 35.26 -30.04 -5.69
N LEU A 338 35.73 -30.76 -4.66
CA LEU A 338 34.96 -31.84 -4.03
C LEU A 338 33.69 -31.31 -3.33
N MET A 339 33.77 -30.11 -2.77
CA MET A 339 32.66 -29.44 -2.11
C MET A 339 31.65 -28.84 -3.11
N ALA A 340 32.12 -28.36 -4.26
CA ALA A 340 31.27 -27.93 -5.38
C ALA A 340 30.54 -29.11 -6.03
N LEU A 341 31.20 -30.28 -6.13
CA LEU A 341 30.56 -31.53 -6.59
C LEU A 341 29.45 -31.97 -5.63
N PHE A 342 29.70 -31.88 -4.32
CA PHE A 342 28.69 -32.15 -3.30
C PHE A 342 27.50 -31.19 -3.40
N LEU A 343 27.77 -29.89 -3.60
CA LEU A 343 26.73 -28.88 -3.81
C LEU A 343 25.89 -29.20 -5.06
N ALA A 344 26.53 -29.49 -6.20
CA ALA A 344 25.84 -29.81 -7.44
C ALA A 344 24.92 -31.04 -7.28
N TYR A 345 25.42 -32.08 -6.60
CA TYR A 345 24.64 -33.27 -6.28
C TYR A 345 23.40 -32.93 -5.42
N LYS A 346 23.57 -32.07 -4.40
CA LYS A 346 22.49 -31.65 -3.51
C LYS A 346 21.46 -30.75 -4.21
N THR A 347 21.89 -29.79 -5.02
CA THR A 347 20.98 -28.89 -5.75
C THR A 347 20.11 -29.62 -6.78
N CYS A 348 20.54 -30.80 -7.25
CA CYS A 348 19.74 -31.63 -8.15
C CYS A 348 18.65 -32.45 -7.42
N MET A 349 18.64 -32.48 -6.09
CA MET A 349 17.60 -33.15 -5.32
C MET A 349 16.55 -32.11 -4.91
N PRO A 350 15.40 -32.00 -5.60
CA PRO A 350 14.36 -31.05 -5.23
C PRO A 350 13.80 -31.46 -3.87
N LEU A 351 13.95 -30.58 -2.88
CA LEU A 351 13.23 -30.71 -1.62
C LEU A 351 11.83 -30.12 -1.85
N ASN A 352 10.76 -30.86 -1.57
CA ASN A 352 9.38 -30.34 -1.58
C ASN A 352 9.25 -29.30 -0.44
N ARG A 353 9.67 -28.05 -0.69
CA ARG A 353 9.63 -26.96 0.29
C ARG A 353 8.29 -26.23 0.33
N ASP A 354 7.48 -26.39 -0.70
CA ASP A 354 6.17 -25.73 -0.84
C ASP A 354 5.14 -26.32 0.13
N ASP A 355 5.10 -27.66 0.24
CA ASP A 355 4.20 -28.38 1.17
C ASP A 355 4.33 -27.86 2.63
N ARG A 356 5.55 -27.53 3.08
CA ARG A 356 5.80 -26.98 4.42
C ARG A 356 5.17 -25.61 4.60
N LYS A 357 5.38 -24.70 3.63
CA LYS A 357 4.88 -23.32 3.72
C LYS A 357 3.36 -23.31 3.77
N ASP A 358 2.72 -24.19 3.02
CA ASP A 358 1.26 -24.34 3.02
C ASP A 358 0.75 -24.85 4.38
N ILE A 359 1.44 -25.83 4.97
CA ILE A 359 1.10 -26.32 6.31
C ILE A 359 1.30 -25.21 7.35
N GLU A 360 2.41 -24.47 7.31
CA GLU A 360 2.70 -23.36 8.22
C GLU A 360 1.64 -22.25 8.11
N ALA A 361 1.28 -21.85 6.89
CA ALA A 361 0.20 -20.90 6.63
C ALA A 361 -1.14 -21.42 7.17
N SER A 362 -1.45 -22.70 7.00
CA SER A 362 -2.68 -23.31 7.52
C SER A 362 -2.76 -23.29 9.05
N VAL A 363 -1.63 -23.51 9.74
CA VAL A 363 -1.55 -23.44 11.21
C VAL A 363 -1.77 -22.01 11.69
N LEU A 364 -1.15 -21.03 11.03
CA LEU A 364 -1.33 -19.61 11.33
C LEU A 364 -2.77 -19.15 11.07
N ALA A 365 -3.38 -19.59 9.95
CA ALA A 365 -4.76 -19.30 9.61
C ALA A 365 -5.73 -19.89 10.65
N LEU A 366 -5.53 -21.15 11.06
CA LEU A 366 -6.34 -21.77 12.12
C LEU A 366 -6.18 -21.01 13.45
N ALA A 367 -4.95 -20.64 13.82
CA ALA A 367 -4.70 -19.87 15.03
C ALA A 367 -5.43 -18.51 14.99
N ALA A 368 -5.34 -17.80 13.89
CA ALA A 368 -6.03 -16.53 13.68
C ALA A 368 -7.55 -16.70 13.75
N GLU A 369 -8.11 -17.74 13.12
CA GLU A 369 -9.53 -18.04 13.16
C GLU A 369 -10.01 -18.34 14.59
N VAL A 370 -9.28 -19.18 15.32
CA VAL A 370 -9.59 -19.51 16.72
C VAL A 370 -9.56 -18.27 17.60
N CYS A 371 -8.56 -17.39 17.42
CA CYS A 371 -8.48 -16.14 18.17
C CYS A 371 -9.65 -15.20 17.85
N GLN A 372 -9.99 -15.03 16.56
CA GLN A 372 -11.08 -14.15 16.14
C GLN A 372 -12.46 -14.67 16.54
N ARG A 373 -12.66 -16.00 16.51
CA ARG A 373 -13.95 -16.66 16.76
C ARG A 373 -13.98 -17.37 18.11
N TYR A 374 -13.13 -16.99 19.05
CA TYR A 374 -13.00 -17.65 20.36
C TYR A 374 -14.33 -17.80 21.09
N ARG A 375 -15.17 -16.76 21.05
CA ARG A 375 -16.48 -16.77 21.73
C ARG A 375 -17.39 -17.88 21.22
N LEU A 376 -17.42 -18.14 19.91
CA LEU A 376 -18.17 -19.26 19.33
C LEU A 376 -17.67 -20.60 19.90
N ILE A 377 -16.35 -20.80 19.91
CA ILE A 377 -15.74 -22.03 20.41
C ILE A 377 -16.05 -22.25 21.91
N ALA A 378 -15.97 -21.17 22.69
CA ALA A 378 -16.28 -21.18 24.11
C ALA A 378 -17.75 -21.46 24.40
N ASP A 379 -18.67 -20.80 23.69
CA ASP A 379 -20.12 -20.92 23.89
C ASP A 379 -20.64 -22.30 23.47
N TYR A 380 -20.01 -22.94 22.49
CA TYR A 380 -20.31 -24.33 22.06
C TYR A 380 -19.52 -25.39 22.85
N PHE A 381 -18.74 -25.01 23.86
CA PHE A 381 -17.91 -25.90 24.68
C PHE A 381 -16.88 -26.75 23.88
N GLN A 382 -16.48 -26.30 22.69
CA GLN A 382 -15.58 -27.04 21.79
C GLN A 382 -14.09 -26.73 22.00
N ARG A 383 -13.70 -26.15 23.15
CA ARG A 383 -12.29 -25.84 23.45
C ARG A 383 -11.37 -27.08 23.35
N PRO A 384 -11.73 -28.27 23.86
CA PRO A 384 -10.88 -29.45 23.73
C PRO A 384 -10.72 -29.90 22.28
N GLN A 385 -11.81 -29.88 21.50
CA GLN A 385 -11.79 -30.28 20.08
C GLN A 385 -10.90 -29.34 19.25
N MET A 386 -11.02 -28.03 19.45
CA MET A 386 -10.17 -27.07 18.74
C MET A 386 -8.70 -27.19 19.12
N ASN A 387 -8.39 -27.47 20.39
CA ASN A 387 -7.02 -27.73 20.83
C ASN A 387 -6.45 -29.00 20.19
N GLU A 388 -7.24 -30.06 20.05
CA GLU A 388 -6.83 -31.30 19.38
C GLU A 388 -6.57 -31.10 17.87
N ILE A 389 -7.42 -30.33 17.18
CA ILE A 389 -7.22 -29.97 15.78
C ILE A 389 -5.91 -29.18 15.61
N PHE A 390 -5.67 -28.19 16.47
CA PHE A 390 -4.44 -27.40 16.45
C PHE A 390 -3.20 -28.26 16.78
N ALA A 391 -3.29 -29.13 17.79
CA ALA A 391 -2.22 -30.06 18.14
C ALA A 391 -1.90 -31.03 16.99
N ARG A 392 -2.89 -31.47 16.22
CA ARG A 392 -2.68 -32.34 15.06
C ARG A 392 -1.92 -31.61 13.95
N GLN A 393 -2.35 -30.41 13.55
CA GLN A 393 -1.69 -29.64 12.49
C GLN A 393 -0.27 -29.22 12.88
N THR A 394 -0.06 -28.80 14.13
CA THR A 394 1.29 -28.46 14.61
C THR A 394 2.22 -29.68 14.66
N ASN A 395 1.68 -30.87 14.91
CA ASN A 395 2.45 -32.11 14.85
C ASN A 395 2.78 -32.52 13.41
N GLU A 396 1.89 -32.29 12.45
CA GLU A 396 2.16 -32.46 11.01
C GLU A 396 3.29 -31.50 10.58
N LEU A 397 3.19 -30.21 10.92
CA LEU A 397 4.27 -29.24 10.67
C LEU A 397 5.60 -29.68 11.30
N ARG A 398 5.58 -30.18 12.54
CA ARG A 398 6.79 -30.69 13.20
C ARG A 398 7.42 -31.85 12.44
N ARG A 399 6.63 -32.76 11.87
CA ARG A 399 7.14 -33.92 11.10
C ARG A 399 7.91 -33.47 9.88
N GLU A 400 7.48 -32.39 9.22
CA GLU A 400 8.17 -31.81 8.07
C GLU A 400 9.48 -31.09 8.46
N TYR A 401 9.57 -30.51 9.65
CA TYR A 401 10.81 -29.85 10.12
C TYR A 401 11.97 -30.82 10.43
N ILE A 402 11.67 -32.07 10.81
CA ILE A 402 12.69 -33.04 11.23
C ILE A 402 13.67 -33.39 10.09
N PRO A 403 13.23 -33.84 8.90
CA PRO A 403 14.16 -34.20 7.82
C PRO A 403 15.03 -33.02 7.38
N GLU A 404 14.48 -31.81 7.34
CA GLU A 404 15.22 -30.59 7.02
C GLU A 404 16.34 -30.32 8.04
N LYS A 405 16.04 -30.42 9.35
CA LYS A 405 17.07 -30.25 10.38
C LYS A 405 18.15 -31.32 10.30
N VAL A 406 17.77 -32.57 10.03
CA VAL A 406 18.75 -33.66 9.85
C VAL A 406 19.64 -33.38 8.65
N GLU A 407 19.07 -32.90 7.54
CA GLU A 407 19.83 -32.50 6.37
C GLU A 407 20.75 -31.29 6.64
N ALA A 408 20.26 -30.27 7.35
CA ALA A 408 21.04 -29.10 7.72
C ALA A 408 22.26 -29.48 8.59
N VAL A 409 22.08 -30.37 9.57
CA VAL A 409 23.18 -30.88 10.40
C VAL A 409 24.21 -31.64 9.54
N ASN A 410 23.77 -32.53 8.67
CA ASN A 410 24.69 -33.27 7.79
C ASN A 410 25.48 -32.33 6.88
N ASN A 411 24.81 -31.32 6.34
CA ASN A 411 25.38 -30.30 5.48
C ASN A 411 26.37 -29.40 6.23
N GLU A 412 26.13 -29.09 7.50
CA GLU A 412 27.04 -28.29 8.33
C GLU A 412 28.32 -29.05 8.69
N TYR A 413 28.22 -30.35 8.97
CA TYR A 413 29.38 -31.16 9.38
C TYR A 413 30.26 -31.60 8.20
N PHE A 414 29.71 -31.76 6.99
CA PHE A 414 30.50 -32.24 5.85
C PHE A 414 31.72 -31.35 5.54
N PRO A 415 31.61 -30.01 5.41
CA PRO A 415 32.77 -29.12 5.25
C PRO A 415 33.73 -29.14 6.45
N LYS A 416 33.18 -29.25 7.68
CA LYS A 416 33.96 -29.29 8.92
C LYS A 416 34.87 -30.52 9.01
N TRP A 417 34.50 -31.62 8.36
CA TRP A 417 35.33 -32.84 8.27
C TRP A 417 36.42 -32.72 7.20
N LEU A 418 36.15 -32.02 6.09
CA LEU A 418 37.11 -31.85 5.00
C LEU A 418 38.39 -31.13 5.48
N GLY A 419 38.26 -30.08 6.30
CA GLY A 419 39.40 -29.33 6.85
C GLY A 419 40.48 -30.23 7.49
N PRO A 420 40.16 -30.94 8.59
CA PRO A 420 41.09 -31.85 9.26
C PRO A 420 41.61 -32.98 8.37
N VAL A 421 40.80 -33.53 7.46
CA VAL A 421 41.23 -34.60 6.55
C VAL A 421 42.33 -34.11 5.61
N PHE A 422 42.12 -32.97 4.96
CA PHE A 422 43.12 -32.41 4.03
C PHE A 422 44.37 -31.90 4.75
N VAL A 423 44.22 -31.29 5.93
CA VAL A 423 45.37 -30.91 6.78
C VAL A 423 46.19 -32.14 7.17
N SER A 424 45.54 -33.26 7.51
CA SER A 424 46.24 -34.50 7.87
C SER A 424 47.01 -35.09 6.68
N ILE A 425 46.42 -35.07 5.48
CA ILE A 425 47.09 -35.50 4.24
C ILE A 425 48.30 -34.61 3.95
N TYR A 426 48.14 -33.28 4.07
CA TYR A 426 49.24 -32.34 3.86
C TYR A 426 50.41 -32.55 4.83
N ILE A 427 50.12 -32.72 6.12
CA ILE A 427 51.15 -33.03 7.12
C ILE A 427 51.87 -34.34 6.77
N ALA A 428 51.14 -35.37 6.34
CA ALA A 428 51.75 -36.65 5.97
C ALA A 428 52.67 -36.56 4.74
N MET A 429 52.35 -35.69 3.77
CA MET A 429 53.13 -35.52 2.55
C MET A 429 54.35 -34.59 2.73
N ASP A 430 54.14 -33.41 3.30
CA ASP A 430 55.13 -32.31 3.29
C ASP A 430 55.97 -32.22 4.56
N ALA A 431 55.69 -33.02 5.61
CA ALA A 431 56.54 -33.05 6.80
C ALA A 431 58.01 -33.39 6.48
N LYS A 432 58.23 -34.27 5.49
CA LYS A 432 59.59 -34.63 5.05
C LYS A 432 60.33 -33.42 4.46
N SER A 433 59.64 -32.60 3.68
CA SER A 433 60.19 -31.38 3.05
C SER A 433 60.57 -30.32 4.08
N VAL A 434 59.83 -30.23 5.19
CA VAL A 434 60.21 -29.36 6.32
C VAL A 434 61.46 -29.87 7.03
N PHE A 435 61.56 -31.19 7.28
CA PHE A 435 62.76 -31.77 7.89
C PHE A 435 64.00 -31.67 7.00
N GLU A 436 63.82 -31.71 5.69
CA GLU A 436 64.89 -31.53 4.69
C GLU A 436 65.25 -30.05 4.44
N GLY A 437 64.49 -29.11 5.01
CA GLY A 437 64.74 -27.67 4.93
C GLY A 437 64.35 -27.01 3.60
N THR A 438 63.55 -27.67 2.76
CA THR A 438 63.11 -27.11 1.47
C THR A 438 61.95 -26.13 1.61
N ILE A 439 61.16 -26.24 2.68
CA ILE A 439 60.08 -25.32 3.05
C ILE A 439 60.37 -24.80 4.47
N SER A 440 60.21 -23.49 4.70
CA SER A 440 60.37 -22.92 6.04
C SER A 440 59.25 -23.36 6.98
N LEU A 441 59.55 -23.36 8.29
CA LEU A 441 58.54 -23.70 9.30
C LEU A 441 57.37 -22.70 9.27
N GLY A 442 57.63 -21.41 9.03
CA GLY A 442 56.61 -20.38 8.88
C GLY A 442 55.67 -20.64 7.69
N THR A 443 56.22 -20.95 6.52
CA THR A 443 55.42 -21.26 5.32
C THR A 443 54.60 -22.54 5.49
N PHE A 444 55.16 -23.56 6.14
CA PHE A 444 54.45 -24.80 6.45
C PHE A 444 53.25 -24.56 7.40
N LEU A 445 53.45 -23.83 8.49
CA LEU A 445 52.38 -23.50 9.45
C LEU A 445 51.32 -22.57 8.83
N ALA A 446 51.75 -21.59 8.02
CA ALA A 446 50.82 -20.72 7.29
C ALA A 446 49.97 -21.49 6.29
N THR A 447 50.53 -22.49 5.61
CA THR A 447 49.77 -23.35 4.68
C THR A 447 48.73 -24.20 5.42
N ILE A 448 49.06 -24.73 6.61
CA ILE A 448 48.08 -25.42 7.46
C ILE A 448 46.95 -24.48 7.90
N GLN A 449 47.29 -23.25 8.29
CA GLN A 449 46.32 -22.22 8.66
C GLN A 449 45.36 -21.93 7.48
N VAL A 450 45.92 -21.70 6.29
CA VAL A 450 45.14 -21.45 5.07
C VAL A 450 44.19 -22.61 4.75
N MET A 451 44.64 -23.86 4.86
CA MET A 451 43.76 -25.02 4.62
C MET A 451 42.58 -25.08 5.59
N LYS A 452 42.80 -24.77 6.89
CA LYS A 452 41.72 -24.69 7.88
C LYS A 452 40.75 -23.56 7.54
N ASP A 453 41.28 -22.37 7.23
CA ASP A 453 40.46 -21.21 6.93
C ASP A 453 39.66 -21.41 5.63
N VAL A 454 40.25 -21.96 4.57
CA VAL A 454 39.55 -22.29 3.31
C VAL A 454 38.36 -23.23 3.56
N SER A 455 38.55 -24.25 4.40
CA SER A 455 37.48 -25.20 4.73
C SER A 455 36.29 -24.55 5.44
N SER A 456 36.57 -23.67 6.42
CA SER A 456 35.55 -22.96 7.18
C SER A 456 34.81 -21.94 6.31
N GLU A 457 35.54 -21.20 5.48
CA GLU A 457 34.97 -20.13 4.66
C GLU A 457 34.11 -20.67 3.53
N PHE A 458 34.48 -21.81 2.97
CA PHE A 458 33.64 -22.47 2.00
C PHE A 458 32.39 -23.08 2.67
N ALA A 459 32.48 -23.56 3.92
CA ALA A 459 31.31 -23.98 4.69
C ALA A 459 30.31 -22.82 4.88
N ASP A 460 30.82 -21.64 5.25
CA ASP A 460 30.00 -20.42 5.37
C ASP A 460 29.38 -20.03 4.02
N ALA A 461 30.17 -20.05 2.94
CA ALA A 461 29.67 -19.76 1.59
C ALA A 461 28.58 -20.75 1.16
N TYR A 462 28.73 -22.02 1.51
CA TYR A 462 27.73 -23.06 1.26
C TYR A 462 26.42 -22.78 2.01
N ASN A 463 26.50 -22.47 3.32
CA ASN A 463 25.32 -22.11 4.11
C ASN A 463 24.62 -20.87 3.53
N MET A 464 25.38 -19.86 3.11
CA MET A 464 24.82 -18.69 2.45
C MET A 464 24.15 -19.00 1.10
N ILE A 465 24.69 -19.93 0.32
CA ILE A 465 24.07 -20.37 -0.95
C ILE A 465 22.75 -21.11 -0.68
N LEU A 466 22.69 -21.98 0.34
CA LEU A 466 21.46 -22.65 0.73
C LEU A 466 20.40 -21.65 1.20
N GLU A 467 20.81 -20.72 2.07
CA GLU A 467 19.92 -19.67 2.56
C GLU A 467 19.46 -18.73 1.42
N LEU A 468 20.31 -18.47 0.42
CA LEU A 468 19.95 -17.73 -0.78
C LEU A 468 18.90 -18.50 -1.59
N ALA A 469 19.04 -19.83 -1.72
CA ALA A 469 18.06 -20.66 -2.40
C ALA A 469 16.68 -20.61 -1.72
N ASP A 470 16.63 -20.51 -0.39
CA ASP A 470 15.36 -20.32 0.34
C ASP A 470 14.66 -19.00 -0.02
N THR A 471 15.43 -17.96 -0.35
CA THR A 471 14.85 -16.66 -0.74
C THR A 471 14.18 -16.70 -2.11
N PHE A 472 14.53 -17.64 -2.98
CA PHE A 472 13.90 -17.78 -4.30
C PHE A 472 12.42 -18.06 -4.19
N ALA A 473 12.03 -18.96 -3.28
CA ALA A 473 10.63 -19.27 -3.02
C ALA A 473 9.88 -18.06 -2.43
N SER A 474 10.54 -17.23 -1.61
CA SER A 474 9.93 -15.99 -1.11
C SER A 474 9.74 -14.93 -2.20
N ILE A 475 10.65 -14.88 -3.18
CA ILE A 475 10.53 -13.97 -4.34
C ILE A 475 9.44 -14.45 -5.30
N GLN A 476 9.34 -15.76 -5.59
CA GLN A 476 8.22 -16.33 -6.34
C GLN A 476 6.89 -16.01 -5.65
N TYR A 477 6.81 -16.25 -4.34
CA TYR A 477 5.65 -15.91 -3.52
C TYR A 477 5.28 -14.43 -3.65
N LEU A 478 6.23 -13.49 -3.44
CA LEU A 478 5.95 -12.06 -3.62
C LEU A 478 5.54 -11.69 -5.05
N THR A 479 6.11 -12.36 -6.05
CA THR A 479 5.81 -12.13 -7.47
C THR A 479 4.35 -12.43 -7.78
N SER A 480 3.76 -13.47 -7.17
CA SER A 480 2.34 -13.77 -7.36
C SER A 480 1.44 -12.66 -6.81
N TYR A 481 1.77 -12.07 -5.65
CA TYR A 481 1.00 -10.97 -5.07
C TYR A 481 1.19 -9.66 -5.84
N PHE A 482 2.43 -9.28 -6.18
CA PHE A 482 2.68 -8.04 -6.93
C PHE A 482 1.94 -8.00 -8.27
N ASN A 483 1.76 -9.16 -8.91
CA ASN A 483 1.11 -9.28 -10.20
C ASN A 483 -0.40 -9.63 -10.14
N LYS A 484 -1.03 -9.68 -8.95
CA LYS A 484 -2.51 -9.80 -8.90
C LYS A 484 -3.17 -8.59 -9.58
N ASP A 485 -4.36 -8.83 -10.13
CA ASP A 485 -5.12 -7.86 -10.92
C ASP A 485 -5.57 -6.66 -10.09
N THR A 486 -5.56 -5.49 -10.71
CA THR A 486 -5.96 -4.21 -10.09
C THR A 486 -7.13 -3.56 -10.82
N ASP A 487 -7.94 -2.80 -10.11
CA ASP A 487 -9.07 -2.07 -10.69
C ASP A 487 -8.64 -0.82 -11.48
N LEU A 488 -7.35 -0.50 -11.55
CA LEU A 488 -6.90 0.81 -12.04
C LEU A 488 -7.20 1.04 -13.52
N LEU A 489 -6.99 0.02 -14.36
CA LEU A 489 -7.26 0.10 -15.80
C LEU A 489 -8.77 0.18 -16.07
N THR A 490 -9.60 -0.56 -15.32
CA THR A 490 -11.06 -0.47 -15.41
C THR A 490 -11.54 0.92 -14.98
N TRP A 491 -10.99 1.46 -13.88
CA TRP A 491 -11.22 2.84 -13.46
C TRP A 491 -10.80 3.87 -14.51
N LYS A 492 -9.65 3.68 -15.19
CA LYS A 492 -9.19 4.55 -16.27
C LYS A 492 -10.20 4.60 -17.41
N GLY A 493 -10.64 3.44 -17.90
CA GLY A 493 -11.62 3.30 -18.97
C GLY A 493 -12.96 3.91 -18.61
N VAL A 494 -13.50 3.57 -17.43
CA VAL A 494 -14.79 4.10 -16.94
C VAL A 494 -14.74 5.61 -16.76
N ASN A 495 -13.68 6.16 -16.15
CA ASN A 495 -13.57 7.61 -15.96
C ASN A 495 -13.41 8.37 -17.28
N ARG A 496 -12.69 7.83 -18.28
CA ARG A 496 -12.60 8.43 -19.62
C ARG A 496 -13.95 8.46 -20.32
N LYS A 497 -14.63 7.31 -20.39
CA LYS A 497 -15.98 7.20 -20.96
C LYS A 497 -16.96 8.12 -20.24
N ARG A 498 -16.89 8.20 -18.91
CA ARG A 498 -17.71 9.10 -18.08
C ARG A 498 -17.44 10.58 -18.41
N ARG A 499 -16.18 10.97 -18.64
CA ARG A 499 -15.82 12.34 -19.05
C ARG A 499 -16.35 12.71 -20.42
N GLU A 500 -16.23 11.80 -21.38
CA GLU A 500 -16.77 11.97 -22.74
C GLU A 500 -18.30 12.11 -22.72
N LEU A 501 -19.00 11.19 -22.06
CA LEU A 501 -20.46 11.27 -21.91
C LEU A 501 -20.89 12.54 -21.16
N THR A 502 -20.13 12.96 -20.14
CA THR A 502 -20.44 14.21 -19.42
C THR A 502 -20.23 15.43 -20.32
N LYS A 503 -19.22 15.40 -21.19
CA LYS A 503 -18.98 16.45 -22.19
C LYS A 503 -20.17 16.55 -23.14
N GLU A 504 -20.58 15.43 -23.75
CA GLU A 504 -21.72 15.40 -24.66
C GLU A 504 -23.03 15.83 -24.00
N ALA A 505 -23.30 15.36 -22.77
CA ALA A 505 -24.50 15.72 -22.02
C ALA A 505 -24.53 17.22 -21.70
N ARG A 506 -23.37 17.81 -21.41
CA ARG A 506 -23.24 19.27 -21.20
C ARG A 506 -23.42 20.04 -22.49
N ASP A 507 -22.74 19.66 -23.57
CA ASP A 507 -22.88 20.34 -24.87
C ASP A 507 -24.34 20.34 -25.32
N LYS A 508 -25.06 19.23 -25.10
CA LYS A 508 -26.51 19.15 -25.30
C LYS A 508 -27.28 20.10 -24.37
N ALA A 509 -27.01 20.08 -23.06
CA ALA A 509 -27.68 20.97 -22.11
C ALA A 509 -27.42 22.47 -22.36
N PHE A 510 -26.24 22.82 -22.88
CA PHE A 510 -25.88 24.20 -23.24
C PHE A 510 -26.47 24.62 -24.59
N SER A 511 -26.58 23.71 -25.57
CA SER A 511 -27.15 24.01 -26.88
C SER A 511 -28.69 23.96 -26.93
N SER A 512 -29.33 23.11 -26.12
CA SER A 512 -30.79 22.89 -26.16
C SER A 512 -31.61 23.94 -25.41
N ALA A 513 -30.99 24.95 -24.80
CA ALA A 513 -31.66 25.95 -23.98
C ALA A 513 -31.41 27.38 -24.50
N ALA A 514 -31.91 27.66 -25.70
CA ALA A 514 -32.24 29.02 -26.14
C ALA A 514 -33.61 29.43 -25.53
N ALA A 515 -33.66 29.72 -24.21
CA ALA A 515 -34.70 30.52 -23.55
C ALA A 515 -34.51 30.55 -22.01
N SER A 516 -33.80 31.57 -21.53
CA SER A 516 -33.96 32.27 -20.23
C SER A 516 -32.60 32.77 -19.68
N ASP A 517 -32.01 33.72 -20.41
CA ASP A 517 -31.23 34.76 -19.74
C ASP A 517 -32.23 35.82 -19.27
N GLY A 518 -32.37 36.01 -17.96
CA GLY A 518 -33.03 37.19 -17.38
C GLY A 518 -34.17 36.93 -16.40
N ALA A 519 -33.86 37.21 -15.12
CA ALA A 519 -34.67 37.92 -14.13
C ALA A 519 -36.15 37.52 -13.91
N ASP A 520 -36.44 36.96 -12.73
CA ASP A 520 -37.22 37.69 -11.71
C ASP A 520 -37.05 37.05 -10.31
N GLY A 521 -37.33 37.82 -9.26
CA GLY A 521 -36.95 37.54 -7.88
C GLY A 521 -37.35 36.17 -7.30
N GLY A 522 -36.43 35.59 -6.51
CA GLY A 522 -36.75 34.61 -5.47
C GLY A 522 -36.43 33.14 -5.76
N THR A 523 -36.27 32.73 -7.02
CA THR A 523 -36.18 31.30 -7.40
C THR A 523 -34.74 30.77 -7.33
N GLU A 524 -34.57 29.49 -6.95
CA GLU A 524 -33.29 28.83 -6.71
C GLU A 524 -32.37 28.88 -7.95
N VAL A 525 -31.10 29.27 -7.77
CA VAL A 525 -30.09 29.26 -8.84
C VAL A 525 -29.68 27.80 -9.10
N LEU A 526 -30.32 27.15 -10.08
CA LEU A 526 -29.92 25.83 -10.58
C LEU A 526 -28.90 26.02 -11.69
N TYR A 527 -27.70 25.46 -11.51
CA TYR A 527 -26.69 25.46 -12.57
C TYR A 527 -27.15 24.53 -13.70
N LYS A 528 -26.92 24.91 -14.97
CA LYS A 528 -27.27 24.08 -16.14
C LYS A 528 -26.68 22.66 -16.06
N THR A 529 -25.55 22.49 -15.38
CA THR A 529 -24.91 21.19 -15.14
C THR A 529 -25.66 20.27 -14.18
N ASP A 530 -26.49 20.84 -13.30
CA ASP A 530 -27.20 20.10 -12.25
C ASP A 530 -28.51 19.48 -12.78
N LEU A 531 -28.92 19.84 -14.01
CA LEU A 531 -30.06 19.25 -14.73
C LEU A 531 -29.72 17.93 -15.42
N ILE A 532 -28.45 17.51 -15.42
CA ILE A 532 -28.02 16.30 -16.10
C ILE A 532 -28.44 15.08 -15.26
N PRO A 533 -29.32 14.18 -15.76
CA PRO A 533 -29.80 13.04 -14.98
C PRO A 533 -28.73 11.95 -14.82
N ILE A 534 -28.89 11.13 -13.78
CA ILE A 534 -28.16 9.88 -13.58
C ILE A 534 -28.87 8.79 -14.38
N LYS A 535 -28.14 8.06 -15.24
CA LYS A 535 -28.72 7.09 -16.17
C LYS A 535 -27.99 5.75 -16.16
N LEU A 536 -28.77 4.67 -16.18
CA LEU A 536 -28.34 3.32 -16.52
C LEU A 536 -28.76 3.06 -17.97
N SER A 537 -27.86 2.55 -18.80
CA SER A 537 -28.16 2.26 -20.20
C SER A 537 -27.63 0.90 -20.62
N GLY A 538 -28.54 0.00 -21.01
CA GLY A 538 -28.25 -1.36 -21.48
C GLY A 538 -27.38 -2.19 -20.55
N MET A 539 -27.52 -2.00 -19.23
CA MET A 539 -26.60 -2.59 -18.26
C MET A 539 -26.77 -4.11 -18.14
N PHE A 540 -25.66 -4.84 -18.24
CA PHE A 540 -25.57 -6.29 -18.02
C PHE A 540 -24.55 -6.62 -16.92
N TYR A 541 -24.94 -7.49 -15.99
CA TYR A 541 -24.06 -7.94 -14.92
C TYR A 541 -24.44 -9.29 -14.32
N GLY A 542 -23.45 -10.15 -14.08
CA GLY A 542 -23.58 -11.40 -13.33
C GLY A 542 -22.30 -11.73 -12.55
N TRP A 543 -22.44 -12.26 -11.34
CA TRP A 543 -21.30 -12.79 -10.58
C TRP A 543 -20.83 -14.11 -11.21
N MET A 544 -19.53 -14.38 -11.23
CA MET A 544 -18.97 -15.59 -11.86
C MET A 544 -19.69 -16.88 -11.40
N ARG A 545 -19.96 -17.78 -12.37
CA ARG A 545 -20.66 -19.08 -12.21
C ARG A 545 -22.15 -19.03 -11.83
N HIS A 546 -22.79 -17.87 -11.85
CA HIS A 546 -24.24 -17.74 -11.62
C HIS A 546 -24.97 -17.18 -12.85
N GLU A 547 -26.29 -17.37 -12.88
CA GLU A 547 -27.19 -16.72 -13.84
C GLU A 547 -27.03 -15.19 -13.77
N PRO A 548 -27.18 -14.47 -14.90
CA PRO A 548 -27.09 -13.02 -14.92
C PRO A 548 -28.11 -12.40 -13.97
N ILE A 549 -27.64 -11.46 -13.14
CA ILE A 549 -28.50 -10.76 -12.17
C ILE A 549 -29.27 -9.64 -12.85
N PHE A 550 -28.64 -8.97 -13.82
CA PHE A 550 -29.21 -7.88 -14.58
C PHE A 550 -29.04 -8.12 -16.07
N GLU A 551 -30.14 -7.99 -16.81
CA GLU A 551 -30.18 -8.14 -18.26
C GLU A 551 -30.78 -6.87 -18.89
N ASN A 552 -29.96 -6.13 -19.66
CA ASN A 552 -30.35 -4.94 -20.41
C ASN A 552 -31.19 -3.93 -19.60
N VAL A 553 -30.61 -3.44 -18.49
CA VAL A 553 -31.30 -2.52 -17.59
C VAL A 553 -31.13 -1.06 -18.05
N ASP A 554 -32.26 -0.38 -18.28
CA ASP A 554 -32.34 1.06 -18.54
C ASP A 554 -33.14 1.77 -17.44
N ALA A 555 -32.55 2.77 -16.80
CA ALA A 555 -33.22 3.59 -15.77
C ALA A 555 -32.64 5.01 -15.73
N SER A 556 -33.44 5.98 -15.28
CA SER A 556 -33.05 7.39 -15.24
C SER A 556 -33.60 8.05 -13.98
N VAL A 557 -32.83 8.94 -13.34
CA VAL A 557 -33.32 9.79 -12.26
C VAL A 557 -32.63 11.15 -12.27
N ASP A 558 -33.40 12.19 -11.96
CA ASP A 558 -32.88 13.55 -11.85
C ASP A 558 -32.04 13.72 -10.57
N GLN A 559 -31.14 14.69 -10.59
CA GLN A 559 -30.37 15.03 -9.40
C GLN A 559 -31.27 15.67 -8.33
N GLY A 560 -30.94 15.47 -7.06
CA GLY A 560 -31.66 16.10 -5.93
C GLY A 560 -32.86 15.33 -5.42
N LYS A 561 -33.04 14.07 -5.86
CA LYS A 561 -34.10 13.18 -5.41
C LYS A 561 -33.60 12.17 -4.35
N LEU A 562 -34.45 11.86 -3.38
CA LEU A 562 -34.30 10.70 -2.50
C LEU A 562 -34.94 9.48 -3.19
N VAL A 563 -34.15 8.47 -3.54
CA VAL A 563 -34.56 7.32 -4.36
C VAL A 563 -34.59 6.04 -3.52
N ALA A 564 -35.77 5.42 -3.40
CA ALA A 564 -35.96 4.14 -2.75
C ALA A 564 -35.78 2.96 -3.73
N VAL A 565 -34.90 2.02 -3.40
CA VAL A 565 -34.67 0.80 -4.19
C VAL A 565 -35.42 -0.38 -3.56
N MET A 566 -36.33 -0.97 -4.32
CA MET A 566 -37.23 -2.07 -3.90
C MET A 566 -37.10 -3.29 -4.80
N GLY A 567 -37.50 -4.46 -4.31
CA GLY A 567 -37.46 -5.72 -5.05
C GLY A 567 -37.60 -6.94 -4.15
N SER A 568 -37.77 -8.13 -4.71
CA SER A 568 -37.84 -9.40 -3.96
C SER A 568 -36.52 -9.75 -3.25
N HIS A 569 -36.52 -10.71 -2.31
CA HIS A 569 -35.26 -11.20 -1.74
C HIS A 569 -34.43 -11.88 -2.84
N GLY A 570 -33.13 -11.59 -2.93
CA GLY A 570 -32.26 -12.13 -3.97
C GLY A 570 -32.32 -11.44 -5.34
N SER A 571 -33.17 -10.43 -5.54
CA SER A 571 -33.29 -9.66 -6.81
C SER A 571 -32.05 -8.86 -7.24
N GLY A 572 -30.96 -8.85 -6.46
CA GLY A 572 -29.76 -8.09 -6.80
C GLY A 572 -29.69 -6.64 -6.29
N LYS A 573 -30.59 -6.20 -5.39
CA LYS A 573 -30.58 -4.84 -4.80
C LYS A 573 -29.20 -4.37 -4.29
N ALA A 574 -28.50 -5.23 -3.53
CA ALA A 574 -27.17 -4.91 -3.02
C ALA A 574 -26.16 -4.76 -4.17
N THR A 575 -26.24 -5.62 -5.18
CA THR A 575 -25.43 -5.56 -6.40
C THR A 575 -25.69 -4.25 -7.17
N LEU A 576 -26.96 -3.82 -7.31
CA LEU A 576 -27.29 -2.53 -7.95
C LEU A 576 -26.68 -1.35 -7.21
N LEU A 577 -26.74 -1.34 -5.87
CA LEU A 577 -26.09 -0.30 -5.08
C LEU A 577 -24.56 -0.32 -5.21
N LYS A 578 -23.95 -1.51 -5.25
CA LYS A 578 -22.50 -1.65 -5.53
C LYS A 578 -22.13 -1.08 -6.90
N LEU A 579 -22.93 -1.36 -7.92
CA LEU A 579 -22.78 -0.86 -9.30
C LEU A 579 -22.92 0.67 -9.35
N LEU A 580 -23.97 1.24 -8.74
CA LEU A 580 -24.15 2.71 -8.62
C LEU A 580 -23.03 3.37 -7.81
N GLY A 581 -22.51 2.67 -6.81
CA GLY A 581 -21.38 3.10 -5.98
C GLY A 581 -20.02 3.00 -6.66
N HIS A 582 -19.94 2.46 -7.89
CA HIS A 582 -18.71 2.10 -8.59
C HIS A 582 -17.78 1.20 -7.77
N MET A 583 -18.34 0.34 -6.91
CA MET A 583 -17.58 -0.73 -6.23
C MET A 583 -17.29 -1.88 -7.18
N VAL A 584 -18.19 -2.06 -8.15
CA VAL A 584 -18.14 -3.05 -9.23
C VAL A 584 -18.51 -2.33 -10.52
N PHE A 585 -17.98 -2.78 -11.65
CA PHE A 585 -18.32 -2.27 -12.97
C PHE A 585 -19.20 -3.24 -13.75
N PRO A 586 -20.14 -2.74 -14.58
CA PRO A 586 -20.93 -3.59 -15.45
C PRO A 586 -20.04 -4.27 -16.51
N GLN A 587 -20.42 -5.48 -16.92
CA GLN A 587 -19.71 -6.21 -17.99
C GLN A 587 -20.06 -5.63 -19.37
N ASP A 588 -21.33 -5.25 -19.55
CA ASP A 588 -21.80 -4.53 -20.73
C ASP A 588 -22.77 -3.40 -20.32
N GLY A 589 -22.94 -2.41 -21.20
CA GLY A 589 -23.70 -1.20 -20.95
C GLY A 589 -22.93 -0.09 -20.22
N THR A 590 -23.64 0.92 -19.72
CA THR A 590 -23.02 2.07 -19.03
C THR A 590 -23.83 2.57 -17.85
N ILE A 591 -23.11 2.96 -16.79
CA ILE A 591 -23.65 3.69 -15.64
C ILE A 591 -23.14 5.12 -15.76
N PHE A 592 -24.02 6.03 -16.16
CA PHE A 592 -23.70 7.42 -16.33
C PHE A 592 -24.06 8.22 -15.08
N ILE A 593 -23.03 8.56 -14.31
CA ILE A 593 -23.08 9.57 -13.26
C ILE A 593 -22.15 10.72 -13.68
N PRO A 594 -22.62 11.97 -13.75
CA PRO A 594 -21.79 13.08 -14.22
C PRO A 594 -20.46 13.23 -13.49
N SER A 595 -19.38 13.56 -14.22
CA SER A 595 -18.00 13.61 -13.71
C SER A 595 -17.76 14.47 -12.46
N HIS A 596 -18.60 15.48 -12.29
CA HIS A 596 -18.50 16.50 -11.27
C HIS A 596 -19.23 16.16 -9.96
N LEU A 597 -19.89 14.99 -9.88
CA LEU A 597 -20.56 14.48 -8.69
C LEU A 597 -19.66 13.47 -7.97
N ARG A 598 -19.48 13.63 -6.65
CA ARG A 598 -18.81 12.64 -5.81
C ARG A 598 -19.81 11.58 -5.37
N ILE A 599 -19.45 10.33 -5.59
CA ILE A 599 -20.23 9.17 -5.20
C ILE A 599 -19.65 8.60 -3.90
N LEU A 600 -20.50 8.26 -2.94
CA LEU A 600 -20.14 7.52 -1.74
C LEU A 600 -21.13 6.37 -1.54
N HIS A 601 -20.61 5.15 -1.48
CA HIS A 601 -21.37 3.97 -1.09
C HIS A 601 -21.08 3.61 0.37
N VAL A 602 -22.15 3.45 1.15
CA VAL A 602 -22.13 3.08 2.57
C VAL A 602 -22.66 1.65 2.67
N THR A 603 -21.80 0.75 3.13
CA THR A 603 -22.11 -0.67 3.31
C THR A 603 -23.07 -0.88 4.48
N GLN A 604 -23.74 -2.03 4.49
CA GLN A 604 -24.60 -2.44 5.61
C GLN A 604 -23.77 -2.65 6.90
N GLU A 605 -22.59 -3.26 6.78
CA GLU A 605 -21.67 -3.45 7.89
C GLU A 605 -20.91 -2.15 8.20
N ALA A 606 -20.81 -1.82 9.48
CA ALA A 606 -20.11 -0.64 9.95
C ALA A 606 -18.62 -0.91 10.17
N TYR A 607 -17.78 -0.33 9.31
CA TYR A 607 -16.32 -0.40 9.47
C TYR A 607 -15.77 0.80 10.24
N ILE A 608 -15.17 0.52 11.40
CA ILE A 608 -14.49 1.50 12.26
C ILE A 608 -13.00 1.20 12.22
N LEU A 609 -12.20 2.23 11.92
CA LEU A 609 -10.75 2.13 11.89
C LEU A 609 -10.20 2.28 13.31
N ASN A 610 -9.05 1.67 13.59
CA ASN A 610 -8.34 1.85 14.86
C ASN A 610 -7.67 3.24 14.93
N LEU A 611 -8.50 4.27 14.95
CA LEU A 611 -8.20 5.69 15.06
C LEU A 611 -9.09 6.27 16.17
N SER A 612 -8.88 7.53 16.57
CA SER A 612 -9.80 8.20 17.49
C SER A 612 -11.22 8.30 16.91
N ALA A 613 -12.22 8.49 17.78
CA ALA A 613 -13.61 8.69 17.36
C ALA A 613 -13.74 9.91 16.43
N TRP A 614 -13.04 11.00 16.73
CA TRP A 614 -12.97 12.20 15.91
C TRP A 614 -12.39 11.91 14.51
N GLN A 615 -11.22 11.26 14.45
CA GLN A 615 -10.59 10.89 13.18
C GLN A 615 -11.47 9.97 12.34
N ASN A 616 -12.20 9.05 12.98
CA ASN A 616 -13.17 8.20 12.30
C ASN A 616 -14.34 9.01 11.71
N LEU A 617 -14.85 10.04 12.39
CA LEU A 617 -15.95 10.87 11.88
C LEU A 617 -15.52 11.72 10.68
N ILE A 618 -14.31 12.28 10.72
CA ILE A 618 -13.81 13.17 9.66
C ILE A 618 -13.04 12.45 8.55
N PHE A 619 -12.88 11.13 8.63
CA PHE A 619 -12.10 10.30 7.69
C PHE A 619 -12.43 10.57 6.21
N GLY A 620 -13.72 10.83 5.90
CA GLY A 620 -14.16 11.11 4.53
C GLY A 620 -13.76 12.48 3.99
N CYS A 621 -13.28 13.40 4.83
CA CYS A 621 -12.96 14.76 4.45
C CYS A 621 -11.50 14.87 3.97
N PRO A 622 -11.24 15.36 2.74
CA PRO A 622 -9.90 15.41 2.16
C PRO A 622 -8.95 16.38 2.87
N ASN A 623 -9.48 17.40 3.56
CA ASN A 623 -8.69 18.30 4.40
C ASN A 623 -9.34 18.38 5.80
N PRO A 624 -8.86 17.55 6.77
CA PRO A 624 -9.39 17.50 8.13
C PRO A 624 -9.50 18.87 8.81
N GLN A 625 -8.53 19.76 8.58
CA GLN A 625 -8.46 21.08 9.21
C GLN A 625 -9.58 22.03 8.78
N THR A 626 -10.20 21.79 7.62
CA THR A 626 -11.30 22.62 7.09
C THR A 626 -12.67 22.25 7.65
N VAL A 627 -12.79 21.10 8.33
CA VAL A 627 -14.07 20.61 8.87
C VAL A 627 -14.51 21.47 10.05
N ASP A 628 -15.76 21.96 10.03
CA ASP A 628 -16.33 22.72 11.13
C ASP A 628 -16.72 21.80 12.31
N PRO A 629 -16.07 21.91 13.49
CA PRO A 629 -16.38 21.05 14.64
C PRO A 629 -17.81 21.24 15.13
N ARG A 630 -18.39 22.45 15.01
CA ARG A 630 -19.78 22.73 15.40
C ARG A 630 -20.77 21.94 14.57
N ARG A 631 -20.51 21.80 13.26
CA ARG A 631 -21.33 20.99 12.36
C ARG A 631 -21.26 19.51 12.73
N VAL A 632 -20.07 18.99 13.03
CA VAL A 632 -19.89 17.60 13.46
C VAL A 632 -20.68 17.34 14.75
N ARG A 633 -20.53 18.22 15.75
CA ARG A 633 -21.29 18.15 17.01
C ARG A 633 -22.80 18.12 16.78
N LYS A 634 -23.34 19.05 15.99
CA LYS A 634 -24.79 19.10 15.69
C LYS A 634 -25.29 17.83 15.00
N ILE A 635 -24.55 17.29 14.03
CA ILE A 635 -24.92 16.04 13.35
C ILE A 635 -24.97 14.88 14.35
N CYS A 636 -23.98 14.76 15.23
CA CYS A 636 -23.95 13.74 16.29
C CYS A 636 -25.08 13.91 17.32
N GLU A 637 -25.41 15.15 17.70
CA GLU A 637 -26.56 15.47 18.57
C GLU A 637 -27.89 15.05 17.93
N ARG A 638 -28.08 15.35 16.64
CA ARG A 638 -29.31 14.97 15.89
C ARG A 638 -29.46 13.47 15.69
N LEU A 639 -28.34 12.75 15.51
CA LEU A 639 -28.33 11.28 15.48
C LEU A 639 -28.46 10.65 16.89
N LYS A 640 -28.54 11.47 17.95
CA LYS A 640 -28.65 11.07 19.36
C LYS A 640 -27.47 10.18 19.80
N MET A 641 -26.26 10.53 19.41
CA MET A 641 -25.03 9.76 19.67
C MET A 641 -24.34 10.24 20.96
N LYS A 642 -24.97 10.03 22.13
CA LYS A 642 -24.46 10.56 23.42
C LYS A 642 -23.05 10.07 23.75
N VAL A 643 -22.82 8.75 23.69
CA VAL A 643 -21.51 8.16 24.01
C VAL A 643 -20.43 8.69 23.07
N THR A 644 -20.72 8.80 21.78
CA THR A 644 -19.76 9.35 20.81
C THR A 644 -19.46 10.83 21.06
N LEU A 645 -20.46 11.63 21.48
CA LEU A 645 -20.26 13.04 21.84
C LEU A 645 -19.33 13.18 23.05
N ASP A 646 -19.48 12.30 24.05
CA ASP A 646 -18.60 12.29 25.22
C ASP A 646 -17.16 11.92 24.82
N LEU A 647 -16.99 10.94 23.93
CA LEU A 647 -15.68 10.50 23.44
C LEU A 647 -14.94 11.57 22.62
N ILE A 648 -15.64 12.45 21.91
CA ILE A 648 -15.03 13.49 21.07
C ILE A 648 -14.97 14.86 21.75
N LYS A 649 -15.41 14.98 23.00
CA LYS A 649 -15.52 16.28 23.69
C LYS A 649 -14.18 17.02 23.72
N ASP A 650 -13.13 16.34 24.14
CA ASP A 650 -11.78 16.91 24.23
C ASP A 650 -11.23 17.28 22.84
N ASP A 651 -11.50 16.46 21.82
CA ASP A 651 -11.11 16.74 20.45
C ASP A 651 -11.85 17.95 19.89
N LEU A 652 -13.15 18.09 20.16
CA LEU A 652 -13.94 19.25 19.77
C LEU A 652 -13.40 20.53 20.40
N GLU A 653 -13.12 20.52 21.71
CA GLU A 653 -12.58 21.67 22.43
C GLU A 653 -11.20 22.06 21.90
N LYS A 654 -10.32 21.10 21.62
CA LYS A 654 -9.01 21.35 21.00
C LYS A 654 -9.16 22.02 19.62
N GLN A 655 -10.05 21.51 18.77
CA GLN A 655 -10.26 22.06 17.42
C GLN A 655 -10.93 23.44 17.45
N GLU A 656 -11.77 23.73 18.45
CA GLU A 656 -12.36 25.05 18.65
C GLU A 656 -11.32 26.07 19.15
N LYS A 657 -10.43 25.68 20.09
CA LYS A 657 -9.31 26.49 20.56
C LYS A 657 -8.31 26.82 19.45
N LEU A 658 -7.92 25.83 18.64
CA LEU A 658 -7.06 26.01 17.45
C LEU A 658 -7.62 27.01 16.44
N ARG A 659 -8.94 27.21 16.40
CA ARG A 659 -9.62 28.17 15.51
C ARG A 659 -9.87 29.54 16.16
N GLY A 660 -9.36 29.80 17.37
CA GLY A 660 -9.42 31.12 18.02
C GLY A 660 -10.81 31.51 18.52
N VAL A 661 -11.71 30.55 18.80
CA VAL A 661 -13.05 30.84 19.31
C VAL A 661 -13.05 30.73 20.85
N PRO A 662 -13.42 31.79 21.59
CA PRO A 662 -13.59 31.69 23.04
C PRO A 662 -14.77 30.74 23.37
N SER A 663 -14.53 29.77 24.24
CA SER A 663 -15.59 28.94 24.81
C SER A 663 -16.55 29.82 25.62
N PRO A 664 -17.89 29.62 25.57
CA PRO A 664 -18.84 30.40 26.37
C PRO A 664 -18.66 30.26 27.90
N ASN A 665 -17.87 29.28 28.36
CA ASN A 665 -17.75 28.91 29.78
C ASN A 665 -16.29 28.85 30.29
N ALA A 666 -15.34 29.58 29.70
CA ALA A 666 -14.00 29.66 30.27
C ALA A 666 -13.94 30.77 31.34
N GLU A 667 -14.14 30.39 32.60
CA GLU A 667 -13.58 31.13 33.72
C GLU A 667 -12.03 31.09 33.58
N GLU A 668 -11.41 32.23 33.88
CA GLU A 668 -9.99 32.49 33.70
C GLU A 668 -9.14 31.63 34.65
N ASP A 669 -8.53 30.57 34.12
CA ASP A 669 -7.40 29.90 34.76
C ASP A 669 -6.14 30.20 33.93
N GLU A 670 -5.38 31.18 34.40
CA GLU A 670 -3.98 31.38 34.04
C GLU A 670 -3.15 30.28 34.73
N ASP A 671 -2.55 29.35 33.98
CA ASP A 671 -1.21 28.89 34.33
C ASP A 671 -0.45 28.25 33.16
N SER A 672 0.81 28.68 33.09
CA SER A 672 2.03 28.14 32.47
C SER A 672 1.96 27.22 31.24
N GLY A 673 2.66 27.70 30.21
CA GLY A 673 2.93 26.99 28.98
C GLY A 673 4.00 25.91 29.11
N GLU A 674 3.83 24.88 28.30
CA GLU A 674 4.86 24.06 27.69
C GLU A 674 4.30 23.60 26.34
N GLU A 675 4.77 24.23 25.26
CA GLU A 675 4.54 23.79 23.88
C GLU A 675 5.37 22.52 23.64
N GLU A 676 4.79 21.35 23.89
CA GLU A 676 5.33 20.11 23.33
C GLU A 676 4.97 20.04 21.84
N GLU A 677 5.84 20.58 20.98
CA GLU A 677 6.01 20.10 19.60
C GLU A 677 6.58 18.67 19.65
N GLY A 678 5.70 17.72 20.00
CA GLY A 678 5.98 16.30 20.00
C GLY A 678 5.29 15.65 18.81
N GLU A 679 6.09 15.27 17.81
CA GLU A 679 5.83 14.15 16.91
C GLU A 679 5.45 12.94 17.78
N LYS A 680 4.16 12.80 18.13
CA LYS A 680 3.68 11.68 18.92
C LYS A 680 3.70 10.46 18.03
N ASP A 681 4.82 9.76 18.10
CA ASP A 681 4.91 8.32 17.91
C ASP A 681 3.60 7.66 18.28
N PHE A 682 3.07 6.89 17.32
CA PHE A 682 1.85 6.11 17.39
C PHE A 682 2.00 5.01 18.47
N LYS A 683 1.98 5.40 19.75
CA LYS A 683 1.92 4.46 20.86
C LYS A 683 0.51 3.89 20.90
N GLY A 684 0.37 2.71 20.32
CA GLY A 684 -0.79 1.85 20.46
C GLY A 684 -1.03 1.50 21.93
N SER A 685 -1.79 2.34 22.62
CA SER A 685 -2.45 2.01 23.89
C SER A 685 -3.62 2.94 24.21
N ASP A 686 -4.28 3.54 23.22
CA ASP A 686 -5.64 4.05 23.45
C ASP A 686 -6.58 2.84 23.42
N SER A 687 -7.05 2.49 24.61
CA SER A 687 -8.12 1.54 24.92
C SER A 687 -9.15 1.45 23.81
N LEU A 688 -9.60 0.22 23.51
CA LEU A 688 -10.65 -0.13 22.55
C LEU A 688 -11.98 0.58 22.86
N TRP A 689 -12.05 1.90 22.69
CA TRP A 689 -13.26 2.71 22.86
C TRP A 689 -14.38 2.20 21.94
N GLN A 690 -14.00 1.53 20.86
CA GLN A 690 -14.90 0.81 19.96
C GLN A 690 -15.72 -0.27 20.68
N GLU A 691 -15.22 -0.88 21.76
CA GLU A 691 -15.97 -1.86 22.57
C GLU A 691 -17.02 -1.20 23.48
N SER A 692 -16.84 0.08 23.81
CA SER A 692 -17.83 0.85 24.57
C SER A 692 -19.10 1.17 23.76
N LEU A 693 -19.01 1.10 22.43
CA LEU A 693 -20.12 1.37 21.53
C LEU A 693 -20.92 0.10 21.20
N THR A 694 -22.23 0.22 21.30
CA THR A 694 -23.16 -0.79 20.78
C THR A 694 -23.08 -0.86 19.25
N TYR A 695 -23.46 -1.99 18.65
CA TYR A 695 -23.40 -2.14 17.19
C TYR A 695 -24.23 -1.07 16.45
N SER A 696 -25.41 -0.70 16.98
CA SER A 696 -26.22 0.38 16.39
C SER A 696 -25.54 1.75 16.47
N GLU A 697 -24.80 2.04 17.54
CA GLU A 697 -23.98 3.27 17.62
C GLU A 697 -22.81 3.25 16.62
N LYS A 698 -22.20 2.08 16.38
CA LYS A 698 -21.18 1.92 15.32
C LYS A 698 -21.77 2.23 13.94
N VAL A 699 -22.98 1.75 13.64
CA VAL A 699 -23.70 2.07 12.39
C VAL A 699 -24.04 3.55 12.31
N LYS A 700 -24.47 4.19 13.41
CA LYS A 700 -24.69 5.66 13.45
C LYS A 700 -23.40 6.43 13.15
N LEU A 701 -22.27 6.01 13.71
CA LEU A 701 -20.97 6.61 13.45
C LEU A 701 -20.57 6.48 11.98
N HIS A 702 -20.81 5.30 11.39
CA HIS A 702 -20.58 5.07 9.96
C HIS A 702 -21.45 5.97 9.07
N LEU A 703 -22.73 6.16 9.42
CA LEU A 703 -23.63 7.07 8.71
C LEU A 703 -23.26 8.55 8.94
N ALA A 704 -22.91 8.93 10.16
CA ALA A 704 -22.47 10.29 10.50
C ALA A 704 -21.24 10.69 9.66
N ARG A 705 -20.26 9.80 9.51
CA ARG A 705 -19.10 9.97 8.64
C ARG A 705 -19.50 10.34 7.20
N ALA A 706 -20.50 9.65 6.64
CA ALA A 706 -21.02 9.94 5.30
C ALA A 706 -21.70 11.32 5.21
N LEU A 707 -22.54 11.67 6.20
CA LEU A 707 -23.25 12.96 6.24
C LEU A 707 -22.29 14.15 6.44
N ILE A 708 -21.22 13.96 7.22
CA ILE A 708 -20.16 14.94 7.43
C ILE A 708 -19.40 15.18 6.12
N MET A 709 -19.01 14.10 5.43
CA MET A 709 -18.32 14.14 4.13
C MET A 709 -19.13 14.86 3.03
N ASN A 710 -20.46 14.83 3.14
CA ASN A 710 -21.42 15.54 2.28
C ASN A 710 -21.21 15.30 0.77
N PRO A 711 -21.25 14.03 0.30
CA PRO A 711 -21.12 13.69 -1.12
C PRO A 711 -22.33 14.16 -1.94
N GLU A 712 -22.17 14.35 -3.25
CA GLU A 712 -23.29 14.71 -4.13
C GLU A 712 -24.24 13.54 -4.42
N VAL A 713 -23.70 12.32 -4.50
CA VAL A 713 -24.46 11.07 -4.65
C VAL A 713 -24.12 10.15 -3.48
N LEU A 714 -25.13 9.84 -2.67
CA LEU A 714 -25.02 8.94 -1.53
C LEU A 714 -25.77 7.65 -1.85
N VAL A 715 -25.14 6.49 -1.64
CA VAL A 715 -25.73 5.17 -1.89
C VAL A 715 -25.67 4.36 -0.60
N LEU A 716 -26.83 3.99 -0.05
CA LEU A 716 -26.96 3.39 1.28
C LEU A 716 -27.59 1.99 1.21
N GLN A 717 -26.84 0.98 1.64
CA GLN A 717 -27.36 -0.38 1.76
C GLN A 717 -28.01 -0.60 3.13
N ARG A 718 -29.32 -0.83 3.14
CA ARG A 718 -30.17 -1.10 4.32
C ARG A 718 -29.86 -0.19 5.52
N PRO A 719 -29.90 1.14 5.36
CA PRO A 719 -29.47 2.06 6.41
C PRO A 719 -30.34 2.02 7.68
N LEU A 720 -31.57 1.50 7.60
CA LEU A 720 -32.54 1.51 8.70
C LEU A 720 -32.60 0.20 9.50
N HIS A 721 -31.98 -0.87 9.01
CA HIS A 721 -32.11 -2.24 9.54
C HIS A 721 -31.72 -2.40 11.01
N HIS A 722 -30.75 -1.60 11.47
CA HIS A 722 -30.18 -1.70 12.81
C HIS A 722 -30.85 -0.77 13.83
N TYR A 723 -31.93 -0.09 13.44
CA TYR A 723 -32.61 0.91 14.27
C TYR A 723 -34.02 0.47 14.68
N ASP A 724 -34.45 0.92 15.85
CA ASP A 724 -35.86 0.87 16.21
C ASP A 724 -36.67 1.82 15.32
N LYS A 725 -37.96 1.56 15.14
CA LYS A 725 -38.83 2.31 14.23
C LYS A 725 -38.72 3.84 14.42
N LYS A 726 -38.65 4.33 15.66
CA LYS A 726 -38.54 5.78 15.95
C LYS A 726 -37.19 6.36 15.52
N THR A 727 -36.09 5.65 15.77
CA THR A 727 -34.77 6.09 15.30
C THR A 727 -34.64 5.95 13.79
N GLY A 728 -35.23 4.91 13.18
CA GLY A 728 -35.27 4.73 11.74
C GLY A 728 -36.01 5.87 11.03
N GLU A 729 -37.19 6.27 11.55
CA GLU A 729 -37.95 7.43 11.06
C GLU A 729 -37.13 8.72 11.16
N LEU A 730 -36.45 8.95 12.29
CA LEU A 730 -35.56 10.10 12.48
C LEU A 730 -34.39 10.09 11.49
N VAL A 731 -33.75 8.94 11.27
CA VAL A 731 -32.64 8.82 10.31
C VAL A 731 -33.13 9.11 8.89
N LEU A 732 -34.30 8.61 8.52
CA LEU A 732 -34.90 8.86 7.21
C LEU A 732 -35.24 10.35 7.02
N GLU A 733 -35.75 11.03 8.05
CA GLU A 733 -35.95 12.49 8.04
C GLU A 733 -34.63 13.25 7.86
N LEU A 734 -33.56 12.82 8.53
CA LEU A 734 -32.22 13.41 8.34
C LEU A 734 -31.68 13.20 6.92
N LEU A 735 -31.99 12.07 6.29
CA LEU A 735 -31.63 11.81 4.90
C LEU A 735 -32.43 12.68 3.92
N GLN A 736 -33.74 12.85 4.15
CA GLN A 736 -34.57 13.79 3.39
C GLN A 736 -34.04 15.22 3.51
N GLU A 737 -33.74 15.66 4.74
CA GLU A 737 -33.15 16.98 4.97
C GLU A 737 -31.79 17.12 4.30
N HIS A 738 -30.95 16.09 4.33
CA HIS A 738 -29.68 16.10 3.61
C HIS A 738 -29.87 16.34 2.10
N VAL A 739 -30.89 15.71 1.50
CA VAL A 739 -31.28 15.87 0.09
C VAL A 739 -31.83 17.28 -0.16
N HIS A 740 -32.91 17.66 0.52
CA HIS A 740 -33.69 18.88 0.28
C HIS A 740 -32.98 20.17 0.75
N LEU A 741 -32.16 20.11 1.80
CA LEU A 741 -31.34 21.25 2.27
C LEU A 741 -29.99 21.35 1.56
N ARG A 742 -29.72 20.47 0.59
CA ARG A 742 -28.47 20.39 -0.17
C ARG A 742 -27.24 20.20 0.75
N GLY A 743 -27.41 19.37 1.78
CA GLY A 743 -26.43 19.00 2.78
C GLY A 743 -26.86 19.36 4.20
N LEU A 744 -26.66 18.41 5.12
CA LEU A 744 -27.11 18.48 6.52
C LEU A 744 -26.28 19.46 7.37
N GLU A 745 -26.95 20.27 8.19
CA GLU A 745 -26.37 21.24 9.15
C GLU A 745 -25.36 22.23 8.53
N LEU A 746 -25.59 22.65 7.29
CA LEU A 746 -24.77 23.65 6.61
C LEU A 746 -25.44 25.05 6.62
N PRO A 747 -24.69 26.17 6.75
CA PRO A 747 -25.25 27.52 6.96
C PRO A 747 -26.30 27.97 5.90
N GLU A 748 -27.53 28.30 6.27
CA GLU A 748 -28.63 28.55 5.31
C GLU A 748 -28.31 29.58 4.21
N LYS A 749 -27.51 30.60 4.52
CA LYS A 749 -27.06 31.63 3.57
C LYS A 749 -26.48 31.06 2.27
N ASN A 750 -25.80 29.92 2.34
CA ASN A 750 -25.15 29.31 1.18
C ASN A 750 -26.03 28.27 0.47
N LYS A 751 -27.27 28.03 0.91
CA LYS A 751 -28.15 26.98 0.34
C LYS A 751 -28.34 27.14 -1.17
N LYS A 752 -28.56 28.37 -1.66
CA LYS A 752 -28.79 28.68 -3.08
C LYS A 752 -27.61 28.30 -3.98
N HIS A 753 -26.39 28.36 -3.46
CA HIS A 753 -25.16 28.09 -4.21
C HIS A 753 -24.73 26.61 -4.13
N ARG A 754 -25.40 25.80 -3.30
CA ARG A 754 -25.08 24.37 -3.15
C ARG A 754 -25.70 23.58 -4.28
N ARG A 755 -25.00 22.52 -4.66
CA ARG A 755 -25.51 21.52 -5.60
C ARG A 755 -26.58 20.64 -4.98
N PRO A 756 -27.50 20.08 -5.78
CA PRO A 756 -28.40 19.05 -5.30
C PRO A 756 -27.64 17.86 -4.71
N ARG A 757 -28.31 17.11 -3.84
CA ARG A 757 -27.82 15.88 -3.21
C ARG A 757 -28.77 14.77 -3.59
N THR A 758 -28.29 13.71 -4.22
CA THR A 758 -29.11 12.54 -4.57
C THR A 758 -28.77 11.39 -3.62
N CYS A 759 -29.77 10.75 -3.04
CA CYS A 759 -29.56 9.64 -2.12
C CYS A 759 -30.32 8.40 -2.59
N PHE A 760 -29.62 7.31 -2.86
CA PHE A 760 -30.20 6.00 -3.14
C PHE A 760 -30.15 5.15 -1.88
N PHE A 761 -31.26 4.53 -1.49
CA PHE A 761 -31.28 3.63 -0.34
C PHE A 761 -32.23 2.45 -0.55
N THR A 762 -31.91 1.29 0.02
CA THR A 762 -32.85 0.15 -0.01
C THR A 762 -33.87 0.25 1.10
N VAL A 763 -35.12 -0.06 0.76
CA VAL A 763 -36.27 -0.06 1.67
C VAL A 763 -36.55 -1.46 2.23
N GLU A 764 -36.97 -1.53 3.49
CA GLU A 764 -37.47 -2.75 4.15
C GLU A 764 -38.98 -2.72 4.37
N ALA A 765 -39.55 -1.55 4.65
CA ALA A 765 -40.98 -1.35 4.92
C ALA A 765 -41.64 -0.36 3.95
N GLU A 766 -42.91 -0.60 3.60
CA GLU A 766 -43.69 0.25 2.67
C GLU A 766 -43.71 1.74 3.08
N THR A 767 -43.81 2.00 4.38
CA THR A 767 -43.83 3.36 4.94
C THR A 767 -42.55 4.15 4.64
N GLU A 768 -41.43 3.47 4.43
CA GLU A 768 -40.15 4.09 4.10
C GLU A 768 -40.09 4.51 2.62
N ALA A 769 -40.71 3.72 1.73
CA ALA A 769 -40.79 4.05 0.30
C ALA A 769 -41.66 5.29 0.04
N HIS A 770 -42.75 5.48 0.80
CA HIS A 770 -43.61 6.66 0.70
C HIS A 770 -42.91 7.98 1.06
N LYS A 771 -41.80 7.91 1.80
CA LYS A 771 -40.98 9.06 2.16
C LYS A 771 -39.91 9.37 1.09
N ALA A 772 -39.75 8.54 0.05
CA ALA A 772 -38.84 8.81 -1.05
C ALA A 772 -39.49 9.72 -2.11
N ASP A 773 -38.68 10.43 -2.89
CA ASP A 773 -39.13 11.24 -4.03
C ASP A 773 -39.27 10.41 -5.32
N ALA A 774 -38.57 9.27 -5.40
CA ALA A 774 -38.65 8.33 -6.53
C ALA A 774 -38.41 6.90 -6.06
N VAL A 775 -38.89 5.93 -6.84
CA VAL A 775 -38.80 4.51 -6.51
C VAL A 775 -38.24 3.72 -7.69
N TRP A 776 -37.19 2.95 -7.46
CA TRP A 776 -36.64 1.99 -8.41
C TRP A 776 -37.00 0.57 -7.97
N TYR A 777 -37.78 -0.13 -8.78
CA TYR A 777 -38.23 -1.49 -8.52
C TYR A 777 -37.47 -2.49 -9.38
N ILE A 778 -36.94 -3.54 -8.74
CA ILE A 778 -36.22 -4.62 -9.41
C ILE A 778 -37.13 -5.85 -9.51
N ASP A 779 -37.44 -6.27 -10.74
CA ASP A 779 -38.20 -7.49 -11.05
C ASP A 779 -37.48 -8.30 -12.12
N LYS A 780 -37.27 -9.59 -11.84
CA LYS A 780 -36.69 -10.59 -12.78
C LYS A 780 -35.60 -10.02 -13.71
N ALA A 781 -34.54 -9.48 -13.13
CA ALA A 781 -33.38 -8.90 -13.82
C ALA A 781 -33.57 -7.55 -14.54
N ALA A 782 -34.77 -6.97 -14.53
CA ALA A 782 -35.05 -5.62 -15.02
C ALA A 782 -35.22 -4.60 -13.87
N VAL A 783 -34.96 -3.31 -14.14
CA VAL A 783 -35.23 -2.21 -13.20
C VAL A 783 -36.25 -1.27 -13.81
N GLN A 784 -37.32 -1.00 -13.08
CA GLN A 784 -38.36 -0.04 -13.45
C GLN A 784 -38.28 1.19 -12.54
N SER A 785 -38.21 2.37 -13.13
CA SER A 785 -38.18 3.64 -12.40
C SER A 785 -39.56 4.30 -12.36
N TYR A 786 -40.01 4.69 -11.16
CA TYR A 786 -41.26 5.37 -10.91
C TYR A 786 -40.98 6.71 -10.20
N ASP A 787 -41.52 7.81 -10.74
CA ASP A 787 -41.40 9.15 -10.14
C ASP A 787 -42.40 9.41 -9.01
N ASP A 788 -43.47 8.61 -8.90
CA ASP A 788 -44.43 8.69 -7.79
C ASP A 788 -44.37 7.39 -6.95
N PRO A 789 -44.01 7.47 -5.65
CA PRO A 789 -43.95 6.30 -4.78
C PRO A 789 -45.30 5.60 -4.59
N GLY A 790 -46.41 6.34 -4.67
CA GLY A 790 -47.75 5.82 -4.35
C GLY A 790 -48.27 4.79 -5.35
N THR A 791 -47.78 4.81 -6.58
CA THR A 791 -48.24 3.93 -7.65
C THR A 791 -47.75 2.49 -7.46
N VAL A 792 -46.49 2.31 -7.03
CA VAL A 792 -45.83 1.00 -6.91
C VAL A 792 -46.26 0.23 -5.67
N THR A 793 -46.43 0.91 -4.54
CA THR A 793 -46.69 0.25 -3.25
C THR A 793 -48.06 -0.44 -3.21
N SER A 794 -49.06 0.16 -3.86
CA SER A 794 -50.43 -0.35 -3.90
C SER A 794 -50.59 -1.66 -4.69
N GLU A 795 -49.77 -1.89 -5.72
CA GLU A 795 -49.79 -3.13 -6.53
C GLU A 795 -48.94 -4.24 -5.90
N PHE A 796 -47.77 -3.90 -5.36
CA PHE A 796 -46.82 -4.86 -4.79
C PHE A 796 -47.32 -5.51 -3.49
N PHE A 797 -47.87 -4.74 -2.54
CA PHE A 797 -48.39 -5.31 -1.30
C PHE A 797 -49.72 -6.04 -1.50
N LYS A 798 -50.52 -5.66 -2.50
CA LYS A 798 -51.67 -6.46 -2.95
C LYS A 798 -51.22 -7.83 -3.50
N ALA A 799 -50.19 -7.87 -4.35
CA ALA A 799 -49.65 -9.12 -4.87
C ALA A 799 -49.05 -10.04 -3.78
N LYS A 800 -48.38 -9.47 -2.77
CA LYS A 800 -47.82 -10.23 -1.63
C LYS A 800 -48.91 -10.80 -0.72
N THR A 801 -50.01 -10.08 -0.53
CA THR A 801 -51.19 -10.53 0.25
C THR A 801 -51.96 -11.63 -0.47
N ILE A 802 -52.01 -11.60 -1.80
CA ILE A 802 -52.63 -12.66 -2.62
C ILE A 802 -51.73 -13.91 -2.69
N GLY A 803 -50.41 -13.72 -2.78
CA GLY A 803 -49.43 -14.82 -2.80
C GLY A 803 -49.34 -15.62 -1.49
N SER A 804 -49.56 -14.99 -0.32
CA SER A 804 -49.58 -15.72 0.96
C SER A 804 -50.82 -16.60 1.14
N PHE A 805 -51.89 -16.39 0.37
CA PHE A 805 -53.08 -17.24 0.38
C PHE A 805 -52.95 -18.50 -0.50
N HIS A 806 -51.88 -18.64 -1.29
CA HIS A 806 -51.64 -19.80 -2.15
C HIS A 806 -50.47 -20.70 -1.72
N MET A 807 -49.84 -20.44 -0.58
CA MET A 807 -48.79 -21.32 -0.01
C MET A 807 -49.23 -22.16 1.20
N ASN A 808 -50.52 -22.12 1.57
CA ASN A 808 -51.12 -23.11 2.49
C ASN A 808 -52.13 -23.97 1.72
N ASN A 809 -51.63 -24.93 0.94
CA ASN A 809 -52.33 -26.17 0.58
C ASN A 809 -51.33 -27.22 0.11
#